data_AF-R6XVP3-F1
#
_entry.id   AF-R6XVP3-F1
#
_cell.length_a   1.000
_cell.length_b   1.000
_cell.length_c   1.000
_cell.angle_alpha   90.00
_cell.angle_beta   90.00
_cell.angle_gamma   90.00
#
_symmetry.space_group_name_H-M   'P 1'
#
loop_
_entity.id
_entity.type
_entity.pdbx_description
1 polymer ?
#
loop_
_entity_poly.entity_id
_entity_poly.type
_entity_poly.pdbx_seq_one_letter_code
_entity_poly.pdbx_strand_id
1 'polypeptide(L)'
;MASGLTPYYLLQPAFTGGEISAEVANRVDLDKYQLAVLQAYNCLIKPHGPIYRRPGMKYMARTKYSDKACILVPFNGADSTDYLLELGEKYIRVHKNGLYINIEVMTPYTADMLQDLRFVQSADTMFIASGKYPVKQLARYSDTDWRFADFEITDMYFDESTSLENYSGISYTVPGTYNFQPTVTGEYQIDIAGAGGGGGGGVKYSKPREHGYTYYCVGGGAGGNGERIIKTVTLDKGTSYTITVGSGGGGGGGKGSYGTASSGGNGGNSTACGLTGRGGGGGGGGSRVSIDGSYESTRGVQGTTYGAGGGGIGGVAGTKYKDNAGKAGADGWAKILYTGNKELTPSGTTGDITLTSNKNIFAGSKPGAYIKLKQEIASKTVSTSNGTTERVRVGENWKVISHGTWSGSFTIEKSDDGESWKEYRKYTSGNDYNPSESGSVTEPVFLRAVCTITSGTCTVDLTAMAYNAEGVVKLTEITSDSTAKAHVEKELGSTDMTTNFLWGAWSEEFGYPQTLCFFQDRLCFGGTKKQPYMVWMSRTGDYGNFSVEKASGTVTDDSAVALAFVSRKQFKILHLIASTDLIVLTAGNEWTVSGSDTVTPSKAVLKMQTTRGCSTVEPLMIGGRIVFVQGRGSTVRDMAYSYETDSYGGNDLTLLAKHIIENVQIVDSAYKQEPDSTIYFVRSDGSMACLSYIMEQKVYAWSTIETQGKIEAVAAVQEGDEDIIYLVVQREINGVTVRNIEYLAKNPAKSNNPDDYIMLDNAIEYSTAEKSSGETEIDAAELAGEKVTVIGDGRMYSGLTVSQDGTVTLPAAVQHAFIGLPYRSIVELPNVEIKTGDGTMQGRKKQISNCILRLSNSLGGMVGPDINTMDLMNFDEQNAVSDIKLFTGDKHMTLPIGGFNNEGRVIIVTDEPYPFNLLAVVREVSFGG
;
A
#
# COMPACT_ATOMS: atom_id res chain seq x y z
N MET A 1 -35.66 12.74 -73.23
CA MET A 1 -36.48 12.22 -72.12
C MET A 1 -35.60 11.30 -71.28
N ALA A 2 -35.00 11.84 -70.22
CA ALA A 2 -34.30 11.03 -69.23
C ALA A 2 -35.36 10.34 -68.38
N SER A 3 -35.41 9.01 -68.39
CA SER A 3 -36.17 8.26 -67.39
C SER A 3 -35.62 8.67 -66.03
N GLY A 4 -36.47 9.28 -65.20
CA GLY A 4 -36.08 9.74 -63.87
C GLY A 4 -35.43 8.61 -63.10
N LEU A 5 -34.22 8.84 -62.59
CA LEU A 5 -33.60 7.97 -61.62
C LEU A 5 -34.52 7.95 -60.40
N THR A 6 -35.19 6.83 -60.14
CA THR A 6 -36.03 6.69 -58.95
C THR A 6 -35.12 6.86 -57.73
N PRO A 7 -35.36 7.86 -56.86
CA PRO A 7 -34.51 8.09 -55.71
C PRO A 7 -34.65 6.95 -54.70
N TYR A 8 -33.52 6.56 -54.11
CA TYR A 8 -33.45 5.55 -53.05
C TYR A 8 -33.42 6.21 -51.68
N TYR A 9 -34.33 5.84 -50.79
CA TYR A 9 -34.38 6.37 -49.43
C TYR A 9 -33.57 5.47 -48.50
N LEU A 10 -32.41 5.95 -48.04
CA LEU A 10 -31.58 5.25 -47.07
C LEU A 10 -31.84 5.77 -45.66
N LEU A 11 -32.48 4.95 -44.83
CA LEU A 11 -32.71 5.21 -43.42
C LEU A 11 -31.50 4.80 -42.57
N GLN A 12 -31.01 5.72 -41.75
CA GLN A 12 -30.16 5.44 -40.60
C GLN A 12 -31.01 5.62 -39.33
N PRO A 13 -31.45 4.52 -38.68
CA PRO A 13 -32.47 4.57 -37.63
C PRO A 13 -31.90 4.85 -36.23
N ALA A 14 -30.57 4.80 -36.05
CA ALA A 14 -29.89 4.97 -34.77
C ALA A 14 -28.39 5.29 -34.98
N PHE A 15 -27.73 5.68 -33.90
CA PHE A 15 -26.33 6.13 -33.86
C PHE A 15 -25.45 5.34 -32.86
N THR A 16 -25.90 4.15 -32.43
CA THR A 16 -25.22 3.30 -31.42
C THR A 16 -23.89 2.69 -31.88
N GLY A 17 -23.49 2.92 -33.14
CA GLY A 17 -22.15 2.62 -33.62
C GLY A 17 -21.11 3.62 -33.12
N GLY A 18 -21.53 4.85 -32.78
CA GLY A 18 -20.66 5.93 -32.33
C GLY A 18 -19.70 6.42 -33.40
N GLU A 19 -18.79 7.29 -32.97
CA GLU A 19 -17.73 7.83 -33.81
C GLU A 19 -16.71 6.75 -34.20
N ILE A 20 -16.38 6.65 -35.49
CA ILE A 20 -15.40 5.70 -36.02
C ILE A 20 -14.24 6.43 -36.72
N SER A 21 -13.04 5.85 -36.59
CA SER A 21 -11.83 6.41 -37.19
C SER A 21 -11.85 6.36 -38.72
N ALA A 22 -11.12 7.26 -39.37
CA ALA A 22 -10.99 7.32 -40.83
C ALA A 22 -10.47 6.00 -41.46
N GLU A 23 -9.62 5.26 -40.74
CA GLU A 23 -9.12 3.94 -41.18
C GLU A 23 -10.22 2.89 -41.28
N VAL A 24 -11.25 3.01 -40.43
CA VAL A 24 -12.40 2.11 -40.35
C VAL A 24 -13.61 2.65 -41.12
N ALA A 25 -13.61 3.95 -41.47
CA ALA A 25 -14.67 4.61 -42.22
C ALA A 25 -14.92 4.05 -43.63
N ASN A 26 -14.08 3.13 -44.13
CA ASN A 26 -14.29 2.41 -45.38
C ASN A 26 -14.66 0.92 -45.19
N ARG A 27 -14.70 0.43 -43.94
CA ARG A 27 -15.06 -0.94 -43.55
C ARG A 27 -16.58 -1.10 -43.46
N VAL A 28 -17.22 -0.92 -44.62
CA VAL A 28 -18.67 -1.04 -44.80
C VAL A 28 -19.21 -2.45 -44.50
N ASP A 29 -18.33 -3.44 -44.36
CA ASP A 29 -18.64 -4.81 -43.97
C ASP A 29 -18.91 -4.97 -42.47
N LEU A 30 -18.51 -4.01 -41.63
CA LEU A 30 -18.77 -4.06 -40.19
C LEU A 30 -20.24 -3.75 -39.88
N ASP A 31 -20.86 -4.59 -39.05
CA ASP A 31 -22.27 -4.39 -38.63
C ASP A 31 -22.51 -3.01 -37.99
N LYS A 32 -21.51 -2.48 -37.28
CA LYS A 32 -21.57 -1.15 -36.65
C LYS A 32 -21.57 0.01 -37.65
N TYR A 33 -21.08 -0.17 -38.88
CA TYR A 33 -20.90 0.94 -39.84
C TYR A 33 -22.20 1.68 -40.15
N GLN A 34 -23.32 0.96 -40.31
CA GLN A 34 -24.62 1.55 -40.62
C GLN A 34 -25.21 2.39 -39.48
N LEU A 35 -24.69 2.21 -38.26
CA LEU A 35 -25.10 2.92 -37.04
C LEU A 35 -24.03 3.90 -36.56
N ALA A 36 -22.93 4.04 -37.31
CA ALA A 36 -21.79 4.88 -36.95
C ALA A 36 -21.96 6.31 -37.46
N VAL A 37 -21.10 7.18 -36.94
CA VAL A 37 -20.87 8.54 -37.41
C VAL A 37 -19.37 8.74 -37.61
N LEU A 38 -18.99 9.63 -38.52
CA LEU A 38 -17.59 10.03 -38.69
C LEU A 38 -17.16 11.05 -37.64
N GLN A 39 -18.11 11.84 -37.14
CA GLN A 39 -17.90 12.81 -36.10
C GLN A 39 -19.16 12.93 -35.22
N ALA A 40 -18.97 12.88 -33.89
CA ALA A 40 -19.96 13.19 -32.87
C ALA A 40 -19.36 14.20 -31.88
N TYR A 41 -19.13 15.43 -32.37
CA TYR A 41 -18.47 16.49 -31.62
C TYR A 41 -19.46 17.33 -30.83
N ASN A 42 -19.21 17.51 -29.53
CA ASN A 42 -20.15 18.10 -28.56
C ASN A 42 -21.55 17.48 -28.61
N CYS A 43 -21.58 16.16 -28.75
CA CYS A 43 -22.79 15.35 -28.76
C CYS A 43 -22.67 14.22 -27.75
N LEU A 44 -23.82 13.71 -27.32
CA LEU A 44 -23.94 12.47 -26.57
C LEU A 44 -24.85 11.51 -27.33
N ILE A 45 -24.59 10.21 -27.18
CA ILE A 45 -25.37 9.16 -27.83
C ILE A 45 -26.15 8.42 -26.75
N LYS A 46 -27.45 8.21 -26.95
CA LYS A 46 -28.23 7.41 -26.02
C LYS A 46 -28.07 5.93 -26.36
N PRO A 47 -28.00 5.03 -25.37
CA PRO A 47 -27.83 3.60 -25.64
C PRO A 47 -28.93 2.99 -26.51
N HIS A 48 -30.12 3.59 -26.52
CA HIS A 48 -31.28 3.14 -27.30
C HIS A 48 -31.36 3.73 -28.72
N GLY A 49 -30.39 4.54 -29.17
CA GLY A 49 -30.34 4.97 -30.57
C GLY A 49 -29.99 6.43 -30.82
N PRO A 50 -30.72 7.40 -30.24
CA PRO A 50 -30.59 8.82 -30.59
C PRO A 50 -29.21 9.43 -30.33
N ILE A 51 -28.82 10.40 -31.16
CA ILE A 51 -27.70 11.31 -30.90
C ILE A 51 -28.27 12.69 -30.61
N TYR A 52 -27.74 13.36 -29.58
CA TYR A 52 -28.22 14.67 -29.20
C TYR A 52 -27.07 15.61 -28.87
N ARG A 53 -27.30 16.91 -29.08
CA ARG A 53 -26.41 17.98 -28.62
C ARG A 53 -26.25 17.84 -27.11
N ARG A 54 -25.00 17.83 -26.63
CA ARG A 54 -24.73 17.66 -25.20
C ARG A 54 -25.43 18.76 -24.38
N PRO A 55 -25.83 18.52 -23.14
CA PRO A 55 -26.22 19.61 -22.26
C PRO A 55 -25.06 20.61 -22.06
N GLY A 56 -25.43 21.85 -21.77
CA GLY A 56 -24.49 22.89 -21.34
C GLY A 56 -23.87 22.59 -19.97
N MET A 57 -22.81 23.32 -19.64
CA MET A 57 -22.15 23.26 -18.33
C MET A 57 -22.63 24.43 -17.49
N LYS A 58 -23.31 24.16 -16.36
CA LYS A 58 -23.74 25.21 -15.41
C LYS A 58 -22.64 25.49 -14.40
N TYR A 59 -22.34 26.77 -14.19
CA TYR A 59 -21.40 27.22 -13.17
C TYR A 59 -21.93 26.88 -11.77
N MET A 60 -21.04 26.36 -10.91
CA MET A 60 -21.35 26.02 -9.52
C MET A 60 -20.55 26.89 -8.55
N ALA A 61 -19.21 26.83 -8.64
CA ALA A 61 -18.33 27.53 -7.71
C ALA A 61 -16.92 27.73 -8.29
N ARG A 62 -16.20 28.72 -7.79
CA ARG A 62 -14.75 28.85 -7.98
C ARG A 62 -14.03 27.94 -6.98
N THR A 63 -13.00 27.21 -7.43
CA THR A 63 -12.17 26.42 -6.51
C THR A 63 -11.42 27.34 -5.53
N LYS A 64 -11.06 26.84 -4.34
CA LYS A 64 -10.38 27.66 -3.32
C LYS A 64 -9.13 28.36 -3.84
N TYR A 65 -8.25 27.59 -4.48
CA TYR A 65 -7.02 28.06 -5.09
C TYR A 65 -7.17 27.88 -6.60
N SER A 66 -7.75 28.87 -7.26
CA SER A 66 -8.06 28.83 -8.69
C SER A 66 -6.82 28.63 -9.59
N ASP A 67 -5.63 28.99 -9.07
CA ASP A 67 -4.34 28.83 -9.74
C ASP A 67 -3.74 27.42 -9.61
N LYS A 68 -4.29 26.54 -8.75
CA LYS A 68 -3.80 25.18 -8.50
C LYS A 68 -4.80 24.12 -8.92
N ALA A 69 -4.29 22.97 -9.37
CA ALA A 69 -5.12 21.81 -9.70
C ALA A 69 -5.89 21.28 -8.47
N CYS A 70 -7.07 20.76 -8.71
CA CYS A 70 -7.90 20.04 -7.75
C CYS A 70 -8.55 18.83 -8.43
N ILE A 71 -9.00 17.86 -7.64
CA ILE A 71 -9.80 16.73 -8.11
C ILE A 71 -11.15 16.71 -7.41
N LEU A 72 -12.09 15.98 -8.00
CA LEU A 72 -13.43 15.78 -7.48
C LEU A 72 -13.60 14.31 -7.09
N VAL A 73 -14.16 14.06 -5.90
CA VAL A 73 -14.40 12.69 -5.41
C VAL A 73 -15.81 12.62 -4.85
N PRO A 74 -16.65 11.66 -5.27
CA PRO A 74 -17.95 11.43 -4.66
C PRO A 74 -17.79 10.83 -3.26
N PHE A 75 -18.70 11.20 -2.35
CA PHE A 75 -18.83 10.59 -1.03
C PHE A 75 -20.29 10.14 -0.85
N ASN A 76 -20.51 8.84 -0.70
CA ASN A 76 -21.86 8.27 -0.63
C ASN A 76 -22.40 8.28 0.80
N GLY A 77 -23.28 9.22 1.18
CA GLY A 77 -23.80 9.28 2.54
C GLY A 77 -24.67 8.07 2.89
N ALA A 78 -24.60 7.61 4.15
CA ALA A 78 -25.40 6.47 4.60
C ALA A 78 -26.92 6.73 4.58
N ASP A 79 -27.34 7.99 4.47
CA ASP A 79 -28.71 8.50 4.39
C ASP A 79 -29.21 8.68 2.95
N SER A 80 -28.62 7.96 1.99
CA SER A 80 -28.91 8.09 0.55
C SER A 80 -28.72 9.50 0.01
N THR A 81 -27.88 10.29 0.68
CA THR A 81 -27.49 11.64 0.25
C THR A 81 -26.03 11.61 -0.11
N ASP A 82 -25.71 11.84 -1.37
CA ASP A 82 -24.32 11.92 -1.80
C ASP A 82 -23.78 13.34 -1.73
N TYR A 83 -22.46 13.44 -1.55
CA TYR A 83 -21.71 14.68 -1.43
C TYR A 83 -20.61 14.69 -2.48
N LEU A 84 -20.27 15.89 -2.95
CA LEU A 84 -19.11 16.13 -3.79
C LEU A 84 -17.96 16.68 -2.94
N LEU A 85 -16.83 16.00 -2.95
CA LEU A 85 -15.60 16.48 -2.32
C LEU A 85 -14.73 17.20 -3.34
N GLU A 86 -14.37 18.44 -3.06
CA GLU A 86 -13.34 19.21 -3.77
C GLU A 86 -12.02 19.05 -3.01
N LEU A 87 -11.09 18.26 -3.55
CA LEU A 87 -9.77 18.06 -2.96
C LEU A 87 -8.75 18.93 -3.69
N GLY A 88 -8.10 19.83 -2.97
CA GLY A 88 -7.07 20.72 -3.51
C GLY A 88 -5.82 20.76 -2.63
N GLU A 89 -4.95 21.74 -2.87
CA GLU A 89 -3.71 21.92 -2.10
C GLU A 89 -3.99 22.08 -0.59
N LYS A 90 -3.79 20.99 0.16
CA LYS A 90 -3.90 20.89 1.62
C LYS A 90 -5.30 21.11 2.18
N TYR A 91 -6.35 20.90 1.39
CA TYR A 91 -7.73 20.97 1.87
C TYR A 91 -8.66 19.97 1.19
N ILE A 92 -9.79 19.69 1.85
CA ILE A 92 -10.99 19.12 1.23
C ILE A 92 -12.16 20.04 1.58
N ARG A 93 -12.95 20.41 0.58
CA ARG A 93 -14.24 21.11 0.76
C ARG A 93 -15.39 20.17 0.41
N VAL A 94 -16.48 20.28 1.16
CA VAL A 94 -17.67 19.44 0.96
C VAL A 94 -18.77 20.27 0.31
N HIS A 95 -19.39 19.70 -0.72
CA HIS A 95 -20.53 20.26 -1.42
C HIS A 95 -21.69 19.27 -1.42
N LYS A 96 -22.92 19.78 -1.42
CA LYS A 96 -24.17 19.02 -1.43
C LYS A 96 -25.17 19.71 -2.36
N ASN A 97 -25.80 18.96 -3.26
CA ASN A 97 -26.78 19.49 -4.23
C ASN A 97 -26.27 20.72 -4.99
N GLY A 98 -25.03 20.66 -5.48
CA GLY A 98 -24.40 21.78 -6.18
C GLY A 98 -24.05 23.00 -5.31
N LEU A 99 -24.07 22.90 -3.98
CA LEU A 99 -23.77 24.01 -3.07
C LEU A 99 -22.65 23.67 -2.09
N TYR A 100 -21.73 24.63 -1.90
CA TYR A 100 -20.73 24.55 -0.83
C TYR A 100 -21.40 24.68 0.54
N ILE A 101 -21.26 23.67 1.39
CA ILE A 101 -21.93 23.64 2.71
C ILE A 101 -21.08 24.21 3.85
N ASN A 102 -20.08 25.05 3.53
CA ASN A 102 -19.16 25.67 4.51
C ASN A 102 -18.34 24.69 5.35
N ILE A 103 -18.07 23.49 4.83
CA ILE A 103 -17.19 22.51 5.47
C ILE A 103 -15.86 22.45 4.73
N GLU A 104 -14.79 22.69 5.46
CA GLU A 104 -13.41 22.57 4.98
C GLU A 104 -12.56 21.87 6.03
N VAL A 105 -11.82 20.84 5.60
CA VAL A 105 -10.86 20.14 6.45
C VAL A 105 -9.45 20.27 5.89
N MET A 106 -8.47 20.41 6.77
CA MET A 106 -7.07 20.52 6.40
C MET A 106 -6.49 19.14 6.10
N THR A 107 -5.69 19.02 5.04
CA THR A 107 -5.03 17.76 4.65
C THR A 107 -3.54 17.95 4.39
N PRO A 108 -2.74 16.87 4.41
CA PRO A 108 -1.32 16.94 4.09
C PRO A 108 -1.04 16.85 2.58
N TYR A 109 -2.07 16.69 1.74
CA TYR A 109 -1.95 16.41 0.32
C TYR A 109 -1.66 17.68 -0.48
N THR A 110 -0.63 17.66 -1.31
CA THR A 110 -0.30 18.73 -2.25
C THR A 110 -0.95 18.48 -3.61
N ALA A 111 -1.07 19.50 -4.44
CA ALA A 111 -1.73 19.40 -5.74
C ALA A 111 -1.14 18.30 -6.65
N ASP A 112 0.18 18.05 -6.58
CA ASP A 112 0.87 16.99 -7.32
C ASP A 112 0.55 15.56 -6.83
N MET A 113 -0.03 15.41 -5.64
CA MET A 113 -0.38 14.11 -5.08
C MET A 113 -1.80 13.66 -5.39
N LEU A 114 -2.68 14.59 -5.81
CA LEU A 114 -4.13 14.35 -5.84
C LEU A 114 -4.52 13.18 -6.75
N GLN A 115 -3.94 13.10 -7.95
CA GLN A 115 -4.22 12.05 -8.93
C GLN A 115 -3.77 10.64 -8.49
N ASP A 116 -2.86 10.56 -7.52
CA ASP A 116 -2.36 9.29 -6.97
C ASP A 116 -3.14 8.84 -5.72
N LEU A 117 -4.09 9.64 -5.23
CA LEU A 117 -4.92 9.26 -4.08
C LEU A 117 -5.85 8.10 -4.45
N ARG A 118 -6.06 7.21 -3.50
CA ARG A 118 -7.03 6.11 -3.61
C ARG A 118 -7.99 6.15 -2.45
N PHE A 119 -9.24 5.85 -2.75
CA PHE A 119 -10.35 5.98 -1.83
C PHE A 119 -11.06 4.64 -1.71
N VAL A 120 -11.48 4.29 -0.50
CA VAL A 120 -12.55 3.32 -0.29
C VAL A 120 -13.42 3.85 0.83
N GLN A 121 -14.71 3.58 0.75
CA GLN A 121 -15.66 4.04 1.75
C GLN A 121 -16.36 2.85 2.41
N SER A 122 -16.66 3.02 3.69
CA SER A 122 -17.58 2.15 4.43
C SER A 122 -18.53 3.03 5.23
N ALA A 123 -19.80 3.05 4.84
CA ALA A 123 -20.81 3.97 5.38
C ALA A 123 -20.30 5.42 5.39
N ASP A 124 -20.43 6.15 6.49
CA ASP A 124 -19.99 7.56 6.59
C ASP A 124 -18.47 7.74 6.84
N THR A 125 -17.63 6.76 6.53
CA THR A 125 -16.16 6.88 6.67
C THR A 125 -15.44 6.53 5.38
N MET A 126 -14.69 7.49 4.84
CA MET A 126 -13.82 7.33 3.68
C MET A 126 -12.37 7.18 4.12
N PHE A 127 -11.72 6.12 3.67
CA PHE A 127 -10.30 5.85 3.90
C PHE A 127 -9.50 6.26 2.66
N ILE A 128 -8.35 6.90 2.88
CA ILE A 128 -7.55 7.54 1.83
C ILE A 128 -6.11 7.06 1.92
N ALA A 129 -5.64 6.36 0.88
CA ALA A 129 -4.24 6.00 0.69
C ALA A 129 -3.55 6.99 -0.26
N SER A 130 -2.31 7.35 0.07
CA SER A 130 -1.49 8.29 -0.73
C SER A 130 -0.10 7.74 -1.06
N GLY A 131 0.29 6.59 -0.49
CA GLY A 131 1.65 6.07 -0.58
C GLY A 131 2.70 6.81 0.25
N LYS A 132 2.42 8.04 0.69
CA LYS A 132 3.39 8.95 1.33
C LYS A 132 3.08 9.27 2.79
N TYR A 133 1.81 9.37 3.16
CA TYR A 133 1.36 9.59 4.53
C TYR A 133 0.64 8.34 5.07
N PRO A 134 0.53 8.18 6.40
CA PRO A 134 -0.37 7.19 6.99
C PRO A 134 -1.74 7.28 6.34
N VAL A 135 -2.41 6.13 6.18
CA VAL A 135 -3.79 6.08 5.67
C VAL A 135 -4.63 7.06 6.50
N LYS A 136 -5.38 7.91 5.82
CA LYS A 136 -6.24 8.91 6.47
C LYS A 136 -7.68 8.45 6.43
N GLN A 137 -8.49 8.94 7.36
CA GLN A 137 -9.92 8.77 7.39
C GLN A 137 -10.61 10.13 7.38
N LEU A 138 -11.62 10.27 6.53
CA LEU A 138 -12.58 11.36 6.52
C LEU A 138 -13.93 10.78 6.95
N ALA A 139 -14.38 11.15 8.15
CA ALA A 139 -15.63 10.66 8.73
C ALA A 139 -16.68 11.78 8.81
N ARG A 140 -17.89 11.49 8.35
CA ARG A 140 -19.07 12.36 8.48
C ARG A 140 -19.87 11.91 9.70
N TYR A 141 -20.14 12.83 10.63
CA TYR A 141 -21.07 12.62 11.74
C TYR A 141 -22.40 13.34 11.52
N SER A 142 -22.38 14.44 10.78
CA SER A 142 -23.54 15.20 10.33
C SER A 142 -23.16 16.08 9.13
N ASP A 143 -24.12 16.84 8.58
CA ASP A 143 -23.83 17.85 7.54
C ASP A 143 -22.92 18.99 8.03
N THR A 144 -22.70 19.10 9.34
CA THR A 144 -21.89 20.16 9.96
C THR A 144 -20.66 19.66 10.71
N ASP A 145 -20.48 18.34 10.88
CA ASP A 145 -19.37 17.73 11.61
C ASP A 145 -18.69 16.67 10.74
N TRP A 146 -17.55 17.07 10.16
CA TRP A 146 -16.66 16.23 9.37
C TRP A 146 -15.29 16.23 10.02
N ARG A 147 -14.70 15.05 10.19
CA ARG A 147 -13.42 14.90 10.88
C ARG A 147 -12.42 14.18 10.00
N PHE A 148 -11.24 14.77 9.89
CA PHE A 148 -10.11 14.22 9.16
C PHE A 148 -9.01 13.83 10.12
N ALA A 149 -8.60 12.57 10.12
CA ALA A 149 -7.58 12.04 11.03
C ALA A 149 -6.79 10.91 10.39
N ASP A 150 -5.74 10.46 11.07
CA ASP A 150 -5.03 9.24 10.71
C ASP A 150 -5.94 8.04 11.03
N PHE A 151 -5.94 7.04 10.16
CA PHE A 151 -6.50 5.74 10.46
C PHE A 151 -5.58 5.03 11.45
N GLU A 152 -6.16 4.52 12.53
CA GLU A 152 -5.41 3.86 13.60
C GLU A 152 -5.10 2.41 13.23
N ILE A 153 -3.81 2.10 13.11
CA ILE A 153 -3.32 0.73 13.03
C ILE A 153 -3.12 0.25 14.47
N THR A 154 -4.02 -0.61 14.94
CA THR A 154 -3.97 -1.19 16.28
C THR A 154 -2.84 -2.21 16.38
N ASP A 155 -2.68 -3.05 15.37
CA ASP A 155 -1.60 -4.04 15.31
C ASP A 155 -0.86 -3.98 13.97
N MET A 156 0.43 -3.67 14.02
CA MET A 156 1.27 -3.48 12.83
C MET A 156 1.71 -4.82 12.21
N TYR A 157 1.74 -4.89 10.87
CA TYR A 157 2.39 -6.00 10.17
C TYR A 157 3.91 -5.88 10.22
N PHE A 158 4.59 -7.01 10.49
CA PHE A 158 6.04 -7.12 10.48
C PHE A 158 6.46 -8.24 9.52
N ASP A 159 7.26 -7.90 8.52
CA ASP A 159 7.71 -8.85 7.51
C ASP A 159 8.96 -9.60 8.02
N GLU A 160 8.79 -10.87 8.39
CA GLU A 160 9.88 -11.73 8.87
C GLU A 160 11.03 -11.88 7.85
N SER A 161 10.76 -11.71 6.55
CA SER A 161 11.80 -11.74 5.52
C SER A 161 12.75 -10.54 5.57
N THR A 162 12.37 -9.49 6.30
CA THR A 162 13.21 -8.30 6.55
C THR A 162 14.02 -8.40 7.84
N SER A 163 13.96 -9.54 8.54
CA SER A 163 14.81 -9.80 9.71
C SER A 163 16.28 -9.60 9.38
N LEU A 164 17.00 -8.99 10.31
CA LEU A 164 18.42 -8.78 10.16
C LEU A 164 19.16 -10.11 10.30
N GLU A 165 20.07 -10.39 9.37
CA GLU A 165 21.00 -11.51 9.52
C GLU A 165 21.93 -11.25 10.71
N ASN A 166 21.82 -12.09 11.73
CA ASN A 166 22.71 -12.06 12.89
C ASN A 166 23.80 -13.12 12.73
N TYR A 167 25.06 -12.70 12.88
CA TYR A 167 26.20 -13.60 12.78
C TYR A 167 26.64 -14.05 14.17
N SER A 168 26.69 -15.37 14.38
CA SER A 168 27.10 -15.97 15.64
C SER A 168 28.62 -15.95 15.84
N GLY A 169 29.03 -16.01 17.10
CA GLY A 169 30.43 -16.26 17.46
C GLY A 169 30.77 -17.75 17.47
N ILE A 170 32.05 -18.08 17.30
CA ILE A 170 32.59 -19.44 17.41
C ILE A 170 33.67 -19.52 18.50
N SER A 171 33.75 -20.65 19.20
CA SER A 171 34.74 -20.90 20.25
C SER A 171 35.48 -22.21 20.02
N TYR A 172 36.81 -22.16 20.12
CA TYR A 172 37.72 -23.30 20.05
C TYR A 172 38.44 -23.43 21.40
N THR A 173 38.18 -24.53 22.11
CA THR A 173 38.71 -24.77 23.46
C THR A 173 39.51 -26.06 23.59
N VAL A 174 39.49 -26.90 22.55
CA VAL A 174 40.26 -28.15 22.50
C VAL A 174 41.57 -27.90 21.75
N PRO A 175 42.72 -28.41 22.25
CA PRO A 175 43.99 -28.27 21.54
C PRO A 175 43.94 -28.88 20.14
N GLY A 176 44.43 -28.13 19.16
CA GLY A 176 44.36 -28.55 17.77
C GLY A 176 44.50 -27.39 16.80
N THR A 177 44.45 -27.71 15.51
CA THR A 177 44.41 -26.72 14.42
C THR A 177 43.05 -26.79 13.74
N TYR A 178 42.43 -25.63 13.58
CA TYR A 178 41.12 -25.44 12.99
C TYR A 178 41.22 -24.39 11.88
N ASN A 179 40.13 -24.28 11.11
CA ASN A 179 39.99 -23.27 10.09
C ASN A 179 38.69 -22.50 10.34
N PHE A 180 38.79 -21.17 10.29
CA PHE A 180 37.65 -20.28 10.39
C PHE A 180 37.52 -19.50 9.08
N GLN A 181 36.30 -19.45 8.52
CA GLN A 181 35.97 -18.63 7.36
C GLN A 181 34.82 -17.69 7.73
N PRO A 182 35.03 -16.36 7.72
CA PRO A 182 33.96 -15.39 7.94
C PRO A 182 32.88 -15.53 6.87
N THR A 183 31.63 -15.47 7.29
CA THR A 183 30.46 -15.45 6.40
C THR A 183 30.15 -14.05 5.87
N VAL A 184 30.71 -13.02 6.52
CA VAL A 184 30.56 -11.60 6.17
C VAL A 184 31.91 -10.89 6.36
N THR A 185 32.17 -9.87 5.54
CA THR A 185 33.32 -8.99 5.73
C THR A 185 32.99 -7.96 6.80
N GLY A 186 33.83 -7.83 7.82
CA GLY A 186 33.63 -6.82 8.86
C GLY A 186 34.50 -7.03 10.09
N GLU A 187 34.16 -6.35 11.19
CA GLU A 187 34.91 -6.40 12.43
C GLU A 187 34.54 -7.62 13.28
N TYR A 188 35.57 -8.30 13.79
CA TYR A 188 35.47 -9.45 14.69
C TYR A 188 36.32 -9.22 15.93
N GLN A 189 35.74 -9.44 17.11
CA GLN A 189 36.48 -9.52 18.37
C GLN A 189 37.07 -10.92 18.53
N ILE A 190 38.37 -10.98 18.75
CA ILE A 190 39.15 -12.20 18.93
C ILE A 190 39.62 -12.23 20.38
N ASP A 191 39.13 -13.19 21.18
CA ASP A 191 39.58 -13.48 22.55
C ASP A 191 40.37 -14.78 22.55
N ILE A 192 41.69 -14.67 22.63
CA ILE A 192 42.60 -15.82 22.59
C ILE A 192 43.38 -15.93 23.88
N ALA A 193 43.67 -17.16 24.27
CA ALA A 193 44.49 -17.49 25.42
C ALA A 193 45.51 -18.57 25.08
N GLY A 194 46.78 -18.31 25.38
CA GLY A 194 47.79 -19.37 25.42
C GLY A 194 47.51 -20.36 26.55
N ALA A 195 48.04 -21.57 26.44
CA ALA A 195 47.87 -22.62 27.45
C ALA A 195 48.72 -22.37 28.69
N GLY A 196 48.37 -22.98 29.83
CA GLY A 196 49.17 -22.93 31.04
C GLY A 196 50.39 -23.86 30.97
N GLY A 197 51.50 -23.46 31.57
CA GLY A 197 52.66 -24.34 31.75
C GLY A 197 52.36 -25.44 32.77
N GLY A 198 53.05 -26.57 32.69
CA GLY A 198 52.93 -27.65 33.68
C GLY A 198 53.66 -27.33 34.98
N GLY A 199 53.19 -27.85 36.10
CA GLY A 199 53.89 -27.77 37.38
C GLY A 199 55.13 -28.66 37.38
N GLY A 200 56.20 -28.23 38.03
CA GLY A 200 57.41 -29.02 38.25
C GLY A 200 57.21 -30.11 39.31
N GLY A 201 57.92 -31.23 39.14
CA GLY A 201 57.96 -32.30 40.14
C GLY A 201 58.76 -31.91 41.38
N GLY A 202 58.41 -32.49 42.52
CA GLY A 202 59.13 -32.38 43.79
C GLY A 202 59.95 -33.62 44.12
N VAL A 203 60.91 -33.47 45.02
CA VAL A 203 61.81 -34.55 45.48
C VAL A 203 61.40 -34.98 46.87
N LYS A 204 60.94 -36.23 47.01
CA LYS A 204 60.45 -36.77 48.29
C LYS A 204 61.58 -37.44 49.07
N TYR A 205 61.70 -37.15 50.36
CA TYR A 205 62.69 -37.80 51.23
C TYR A 205 62.14 -38.00 52.64
N SER A 206 62.69 -38.97 53.36
CA SER A 206 62.38 -39.22 54.77
C SER A 206 63.63 -38.99 55.63
N LYS A 207 63.43 -38.54 56.87
CA LYS A 207 64.47 -38.51 57.90
C LYS A 207 64.05 -39.42 59.07
N PRO A 208 64.94 -40.29 59.55
CA PRO A 208 64.66 -41.09 60.74
C PRO A 208 64.56 -40.20 61.98
N ARG A 209 63.72 -40.59 62.94
CA ARG A 209 63.59 -40.03 64.30
C ARG A 209 63.54 -41.17 65.31
N GLU A 210 63.63 -40.82 66.60
CA GLU A 210 63.68 -41.74 67.74
C GLU A 210 62.60 -42.85 67.68
N HIS A 211 61.39 -42.53 67.19
CA HIS A 211 60.33 -43.49 66.85
C HIS A 211 59.68 -43.18 65.49
N GLY A 212 60.31 -43.61 64.38
CA GLY A 212 59.72 -43.62 63.03
C GLY A 212 60.40 -42.68 62.01
N TYR A 213 59.68 -42.33 60.94
CA TYR A 213 60.18 -41.47 59.86
C TYR A 213 59.34 -40.20 59.73
N THR A 214 60.00 -39.05 59.54
CA THR A 214 59.33 -37.82 59.10
C THR A 214 59.51 -37.63 57.60
N TYR A 215 58.41 -37.35 56.90
CA TYR A 215 58.34 -37.27 55.45
C TYR A 215 58.35 -35.81 54.96
N TYR A 216 59.22 -35.53 54.00
CA TYR A 216 59.45 -34.19 53.46
C TYR A 216 59.43 -34.21 51.94
N CYS A 217 59.13 -33.06 51.34
CA CYS A 217 59.23 -32.86 49.89
C CYS A 217 59.92 -31.54 49.62
N VAL A 218 60.96 -31.56 48.78
CA VAL A 218 61.48 -30.35 48.16
C VAL A 218 60.57 -30.05 46.97
N GLY A 219 59.67 -29.09 47.15
CA GLY A 219 58.64 -28.79 46.15
C GLY A 219 59.20 -28.28 44.83
N GLY A 220 58.53 -28.64 43.73
CA GLY A 220 58.73 -28.01 42.42
C GLY A 220 58.15 -26.58 42.37
N GLY A 221 58.33 -25.91 41.23
CA GLY A 221 57.64 -24.66 40.91
C GLY A 221 56.27 -24.94 40.27
N ALA A 222 55.30 -24.05 40.43
CA ALA A 222 54.04 -24.10 39.69
C ALA A 222 54.29 -23.66 38.24
N GLY A 223 53.46 -24.13 37.32
CA GLY A 223 53.47 -23.63 35.95
C GLY A 223 53.00 -22.18 35.89
N GLY A 224 53.49 -21.42 34.91
CA GLY A 224 53.01 -20.08 34.62
C GLY A 224 51.67 -20.11 33.90
N ASN A 225 50.87 -19.05 34.05
CA ASN A 225 49.62 -18.90 33.30
C ASN A 225 49.92 -18.44 31.86
N GLY A 226 49.10 -18.87 30.91
CA GLY A 226 49.12 -18.34 29.54
C GLY A 226 48.67 -16.88 29.45
N GLU A 227 49.07 -16.22 28.37
CA GLU A 227 48.67 -14.85 28.03
C GLU A 227 47.26 -14.84 27.40
N ARG A 228 46.39 -13.93 27.85
CA ARG A 228 45.08 -13.66 27.22
C ARG A 228 45.11 -12.33 26.45
N ILE A 229 44.62 -12.33 25.23
CA ILE A 229 44.53 -11.16 24.34
C ILE A 229 43.10 -11.06 23.82
N ILE A 230 42.49 -9.88 23.97
CA ILE A 230 41.20 -9.53 23.35
C ILE A 230 41.44 -8.37 22.39
N LYS A 231 41.15 -8.55 21.10
CA LYS A 231 41.33 -7.49 20.10
C LYS A 231 40.31 -7.59 18.97
N THR A 232 39.87 -6.45 18.46
CA THR A 232 39.04 -6.37 17.25
C THR A 232 39.92 -6.35 16.00
N VAL A 233 39.56 -7.14 15.00
CA VAL A 233 40.23 -7.23 13.69
C VAL A 233 39.19 -7.25 12.58
N THR A 234 39.52 -6.69 11.42
CA THR A 234 38.67 -6.79 10.22
C THR A 234 39.01 -8.08 9.48
N LEU A 235 38.00 -8.91 9.21
CA LEU A 235 38.14 -10.16 8.47
C LEU A 235 37.29 -10.12 7.20
N ASP A 236 37.76 -10.77 6.14
CA ASP A 236 37.10 -10.80 4.84
C ASP A 236 36.28 -12.07 4.64
N LYS A 237 35.08 -11.92 4.08
CA LYS A 237 34.18 -13.02 3.73
C LYS A 237 34.90 -14.07 2.86
N GLY A 238 34.77 -15.34 3.24
CA GLY A 238 35.33 -16.48 2.51
C GLY A 238 36.84 -16.67 2.66
N THR A 239 37.56 -15.73 3.28
CA THR A 239 38.99 -15.87 3.55
C THR A 239 39.21 -16.88 4.67
N SER A 240 40.18 -17.77 4.47
CA SER A 240 40.51 -18.85 5.40
C SER A 240 41.51 -18.38 6.46
N TYR A 241 41.12 -18.40 7.73
CA TYR A 241 41.99 -18.07 8.86
C TYR A 241 42.28 -19.32 9.68
N THR A 242 43.55 -19.69 9.77
CA THR A 242 44.00 -20.82 10.60
C THR A 242 43.96 -20.45 12.08
N ILE A 243 43.33 -21.31 12.87
CA ILE A 243 43.22 -21.18 14.33
C ILE A 243 44.02 -22.31 14.96
N THR A 244 44.88 -22.02 15.92
CA THR A 244 45.60 -23.03 16.69
C THR A 244 45.30 -22.82 18.16
N VAL A 245 44.87 -23.88 18.85
CA VAL A 245 44.69 -23.88 20.30
C VAL A 245 45.85 -24.65 20.92
N GLY A 246 46.60 -23.97 21.80
CA GLY A 246 47.74 -24.56 22.49
C GLY A 246 47.32 -25.60 23.53
N SER A 247 48.07 -26.69 23.64
CA SER A 247 47.89 -27.69 24.71
C SER A 247 48.54 -27.26 26.01
N GLY A 248 47.96 -27.62 27.14
CA GLY A 248 48.54 -27.46 28.47
C GLY A 248 49.90 -28.16 28.57
N GLY A 249 50.84 -27.51 29.26
CA GLY A 249 52.15 -28.09 29.52
C GLY A 249 52.06 -29.31 30.43
N GLY A 250 52.71 -30.41 30.06
CA GLY A 250 52.70 -31.64 30.86
C GLY A 250 53.30 -31.44 32.26
N GLY A 251 52.76 -32.12 33.26
CA GLY A 251 53.30 -32.07 34.62
C GLY A 251 54.64 -32.78 34.74
N GLY A 252 55.57 -32.20 35.52
CA GLY A 252 56.88 -32.79 35.79
C GLY A 252 56.77 -34.01 36.72
N GLY A 253 57.40 -35.12 36.34
CA GLY A 253 57.57 -36.29 37.21
C GLY A 253 58.36 -35.98 38.49
N GLY A 254 57.85 -36.47 39.62
CA GLY A 254 58.52 -36.37 40.92
C GLY A 254 59.68 -37.36 41.06
N LYS A 255 60.62 -37.09 41.97
CA LYS A 255 61.80 -37.96 42.23
C LYS A 255 61.85 -38.47 43.66
N GLY A 256 62.52 -39.61 43.86
CA GLY A 256 62.80 -40.20 45.17
C GLY A 256 63.88 -39.43 45.96
N SER A 257 64.48 -40.07 46.96
CA SER A 257 65.27 -39.42 48.03
C SER A 257 66.38 -38.43 47.60
N TYR A 258 66.90 -38.55 46.36
CA TYR A 258 68.00 -37.74 45.82
C TYR A 258 67.88 -37.45 44.31
N GLY A 259 68.44 -36.30 43.89
CA GLY A 259 68.53 -35.80 42.53
C GLY A 259 67.50 -34.71 42.19
N THR A 260 67.50 -34.26 40.94
CA THR A 260 66.56 -33.24 40.42
C THR A 260 65.34 -33.91 39.79
N ALA A 261 64.13 -33.51 40.23
CA ALA A 261 62.86 -33.87 39.60
C ALA A 261 62.72 -33.18 38.24
N SER A 262 61.88 -33.70 37.35
CA SER A 262 61.67 -33.07 36.04
C SER A 262 60.83 -31.79 36.18
N SER A 263 61.20 -30.77 35.41
CA SER A 263 60.39 -29.57 35.22
C SER A 263 59.10 -29.92 34.48
N GLY A 264 58.06 -29.11 34.67
CA GLY A 264 56.87 -29.16 33.84
C GLY A 264 57.18 -28.68 32.41
N GLY A 265 56.36 -29.12 31.45
CA GLY A 265 56.43 -28.63 30.07
C GLY A 265 55.87 -27.21 29.95
N ASN A 266 56.29 -26.48 28.91
CA ASN A 266 55.66 -25.21 28.57
C ASN A 266 54.27 -25.44 27.99
N GLY A 267 53.34 -24.52 28.24
CA GLY A 267 52.06 -24.48 27.53
C GLY A 267 52.28 -24.12 26.07
N GLY A 268 51.45 -24.66 25.19
CA GLY A 268 51.41 -24.28 23.78
C GLY A 268 50.86 -22.87 23.58
N ASN A 269 51.33 -22.19 22.54
CA ASN A 269 50.73 -20.93 22.10
C ASN A 269 49.39 -21.19 21.43
N SER A 270 48.46 -20.25 21.56
CA SER A 270 47.23 -20.22 20.76
C SER A 270 47.31 -19.09 19.75
N THR A 271 46.87 -19.33 18.52
CA THR A 271 46.84 -18.32 17.45
C THR A 271 45.46 -18.24 16.82
N ALA A 272 44.97 -17.05 16.54
CA ALA A 272 43.74 -16.84 15.78
C ALA A 272 43.84 -15.52 15.02
N CYS A 273 43.46 -15.53 13.74
CA CYS A 273 43.29 -14.32 12.93
C CYS A 273 44.48 -13.33 13.02
N GLY A 274 45.71 -13.84 12.98
CA GLY A 274 46.94 -13.03 13.06
C GLY A 274 47.39 -12.62 14.48
N LEU A 275 46.67 -13.04 15.52
CA LEU A 275 47.03 -12.83 16.93
C LEU A 275 47.67 -14.10 17.51
N THR A 276 48.56 -13.94 18.49
CA THR A 276 49.22 -15.05 19.19
C THR A 276 49.23 -14.80 20.70
N GLY A 277 48.57 -15.67 21.46
CA GLY A 277 48.63 -15.72 22.92
C GLY A 277 49.68 -16.72 23.35
N ARG A 278 50.68 -16.26 24.11
CA ARG A 278 51.82 -17.10 24.53
C ARG A 278 51.42 -18.10 25.61
N GLY A 279 51.89 -19.33 25.47
CA GLY A 279 51.75 -20.35 26.51
C GLY A 279 52.67 -20.08 27.70
N GLY A 280 52.19 -20.40 28.91
CA GLY A 280 52.92 -20.23 30.16
C GLY A 280 54.16 -21.13 30.23
N GLY A 281 55.22 -20.65 30.88
CA GLY A 281 56.43 -21.43 31.13
C GLY A 281 56.19 -22.57 32.12
N GLY A 282 56.86 -23.70 31.93
CA GLY A 282 56.83 -24.82 32.86
C GLY A 282 57.52 -24.50 34.19
N GLY A 283 56.98 -25.02 35.29
CA GLY A 283 57.60 -24.90 36.61
C GLY A 283 58.84 -25.77 36.72
N GLY A 284 59.92 -25.25 37.31
CA GLY A 284 61.16 -25.98 37.52
C GLY A 284 60.99 -27.17 38.47
N GLY A 285 61.72 -28.25 38.25
CA GLY A 285 61.77 -29.37 39.20
C GLY A 285 62.54 -29.02 40.47
N GLY A 286 62.07 -29.51 41.62
CA GLY A 286 62.85 -29.44 42.86
C GLY A 286 64.12 -30.30 42.78
N SER A 287 65.14 -29.96 43.55
CA SER A 287 66.41 -30.72 43.59
C SER A 287 66.85 -30.99 45.02
N ARG A 288 67.39 -32.19 45.26
CA ARG A 288 68.09 -32.54 46.50
C ARG A 288 69.37 -33.31 46.20
N VAL A 289 70.53 -32.71 46.40
CA VAL A 289 71.84 -33.31 46.09
C VAL A 289 72.70 -33.45 47.33
N SER A 290 73.60 -34.44 47.33
CA SER A 290 74.56 -34.69 48.40
C SER A 290 75.92 -34.11 47.99
N ILE A 291 76.48 -33.24 48.81
CA ILE A 291 77.80 -32.63 48.60
C ILE A 291 78.57 -32.78 49.92
N ASP A 292 79.70 -33.50 49.87
CA ASP A 292 80.62 -33.72 51.00
C ASP A 292 79.94 -34.16 52.33
N GLY A 293 78.93 -35.03 52.23
CA GLY A 293 78.19 -35.56 53.38
C GLY A 293 77.05 -34.66 53.89
N SER A 294 76.85 -33.48 53.29
CA SER A 294 75.73 -32.57 53.53
C SER A 294 74.69 -32.63 52.40
N TYR A 295 73.43 -32.28 52.69
CA TYR A 295 72.34 -32.29 51.70
C TYR A 295 71.87 -30.87 51.40
N GLU A 296 72.01 -30.44 50.15
CA GLU A 296 71.45 -29.19 49.66
C GLU A 296 70.10 -29.45 48.98
N SER A 297 69.11 -28.61 49.29
CA SER A 297 67.74 -28.72 48.77
C SER A 297 67.32 -27.40 48.14
N THR A 298 66.99 -27.44 46.85
CA THR A 298 66.60 -26.26 46.06
C THR A 298 65.17 -26.44 45.57
N ARG A 299 64.28 -25.49 45.90
CA ARG A 299 62.91 -25.49 45.35
C ARG A 299 62.94 -25.17 43.86
N GLY A 300 62.00 -25.73 43.13
CA GLY A 300 61.80 -25.41 41.72
C GLY A 300 61.42 -23.96 41.49
N VAL A 301 61.92 -23.36 40.41
CA VAL A 301 61.59 -22.00 40.00
C VAL A 301 60.16 -21.97 39.45
N GLN A 302 59.40 -20.91 39.76
CA GLN A 302 58.06 -20.74 39.20
C GLN A 302 58.12 -20.55 37.68
N GLY A 303 57.17 -21.14 36.96
CA GLY A 303 57.03 -20.95 35.52
C GLY A 303 56.66 -19.51 35.17
N THR A 304 57.10 -19.04 34.00
CA THR A 304 56.83 -17.67 33.54
C THR A 304 55.36 -17.51 33.15
N THR A 305 54.66 -16.57 33.80
CA THR A 305 53.35 -16.10 33.33
C THR A 305 53.56 -14.99 32.30
N TYR A 306 52.89 -15.07 31.15
CA TYR A 306 52.98 -14.06 30.10
C TYR A 306 51.80 -13.08 30.13
N GLY A 307 52.07 -11.81 29.77
CA GLY A 307 51.09 -10.72 29.84
C GLY A 307 50.64 -10.42 31.27
N ALA A 308 49.37 -10.06 31.44
CA ALA A 308 48.73 -9.93 32.77
C ALA A 308 48.28 -11.29 33.36
N GLY A 309 48.59 -12.42 32.71
CA GLY A 309 47.97 -13.72 32.97
C GLY A 309 46.54 -13.81 32.42
N GLY A 310 45.72 -14.71 32.98
CA GLY A 310 44.31 -14.86 32.61
C GLY A 310 44.02 -15.79 31.41
N GLY A 311 45.06 -16.39 30.82
CA GLY A 311 44.92 -17.51 29.88
C GLY A 311 44.84 -18.86 30.59
N GLY A 312 45.28 -19.94 29.94
CA GLY A 312 45.31 -21.28 30.53
C GLY A 312 46.03 -21.28 31.87
N ILE A 313 45.37 -21.83 32.90
CA ILE A 313 45.89 -21.87 34.27
C ILE A 313 47.11 -22.79 34.35
N GLY A 314 48.19 -22.31 34.95
CA GLY A 314 49.40 -23.10 35.17
C GLY A 314 49.18 -24.29 36.11
N GLY A 315 49.86 -25.39 35.81
CA GLY A 315 49.76 -26.63 36.57
C GLY A 315 50.33 -26.52 37.98
N VAL A 316 49.68 -27.19 38.93
CA VAL A 316 50.08 -27.16 40.34
C VAL A 316 51.42 -27.90 40.54
N ALA A 317 52.32 -27.32 41.34
CA ALA A 317 53.60 -27.91 41.70
C ALA A 317 53.47 -29.18 42.56
N GLY A 318 54.35 -30.16 42.33
CA GLY A 318 54.49 -31.32 43.21
C GLY A 318 55.14 -30.93 44.54
N THR A 319 54.34 -30.82 45.59
CA THR A 319 54.79 -30.28 46.91
C THR A 319 54.61 -31.25 48.07
N LYS A 320 53.92 -32.38 47.87
CA LYS A 320 53.59 -33.33 48.94
C LYS A 320 54.38 -34.64 48.79
N TYR A 321 54.72 -35.28 49.90
CA TYR A 321 55.48 -36.55 49.88
C TYR A 321 54.78 -37.67 49.10
N LYS A 322 53.45 -37.76 49.22
CA LYS A 322 52.62 -38.76 48.50
C LYS A 322 52.15 -38.29 47.11
N ASP A 323 52.30 -37.00 46.78
CA ASP A 323 51.92 -36.42 45.49
C ASP A 323 52.99 -35.39 45.09
N ASN A 324 54.15 -35.92 44.69
CA ASN A 324 55.33 -35.13 44.33
C ASN A 324 55.47 -34.95 42.82
N ALA A 325 54.50 -35.38 42.01
CA ALA A 325 54.45 -35.02 40.59
C ALA A 325 53.74 -33.67 40.42
N GLY A 326 54.21 -32.84 39.51
CA GLY A 326 53.47 -31.66 39.09
C GLY A 326 52.26 -32.05 38.24
N LYS A 327 51.23 -31.21 38.23
CA LYS A 327 50.04 -31.39 37.38
C LYS A 327 50.23 -30.65 36.05
N ALA A 328 49.50 -31.07 35.02
CA ALA A 328 49.48 -30.38 33.75
C ALA A 328 48.83 -28.99 33.88
N GLY A 329 49.22 -28.04 33.03
CA GLY A 329 48.50 -26.79 32.85
C GLY A 329 47.20 -27.00 32.07
N ALA A 330 46.29 -26.03 32.14
CA ALA A 330 45.08 -26.02 31.33
C ALA A 330 45.39 -25.65 29.88
N ASP A 331 44.57 -26.14 28.95
CA ASP A 331 44.64 -25.79 27.54
C ASP A 331 44.33 -24.30 27.28
N GLY A 332 44.75 -23.81 26.11
CA GLY A 332 44.39 -22.50 25.63
C GLY A 332 42.97 -22.46 25.04
N TRP A 333 42.57 -21.31 24.50
CA TRP A 333 41.33 -21.18 23.73
C TRP A 333 41.42 -20.03 22.72
N ALA A 334 40.48 -20.02 21.77
CA ALA A 334 40.24 -18.92 20.85
C ALA A 334 38.72 -18.72 20.67
N LYS A 335 38.21 -17.51 20.90
CA LYS A 335 36.83 -17.14 20.63
C LYS A 335 36.82 -16.03 19.59
N ILE A 336 35.93 -16.14 18.61
CA ILE A 336 35.80 -15.20 17.49
C ILE A 336 34.34 -14.76 17.44
N LEU A 337 34.08 -13.47 17.63
CA LEU A 337 32.74 -12.89 17.69
C LEU A 337 32.61 -11.76 16.68
N TYR A 338 31.59 -11.80 15.81
CA TYR A 338 31.31 -10.69 14.91
C TYR A 338 30.74 -9.50 15.69
N THR A 339 31.30 -8.30 15.54
CA THR A 339 30.89 -7.09 16.27
C THR A 339 30.01 -6.14 15.44
N GLY A 340 29.68 -6.54 14.21
CA GLY A 340 28.83 -5.76 13.32
C GLY A 340 27.33 -6.03 13.48
N ASN A 341 26.92 -6.95 14.35
CA ASN A 341 25.49 -7.17 14.63
C ASN A 341 24.85 -5.89 15.16
N LYS A 342 23.64 -5.61 14.69
CA LYS A 342 22.82 -4.49 15.16
C LYS A 342 22.10 -4.93 16.42
N GLU A 343 22.26 -4.14 17.47
CA GLU A 343 21.70 -4.43 18.79
C GLU A 343 20.76 -3.29 19.19
N LEU A 344 19.67 -3.65 19.86
CA LEU A 344 18.74 -2.72 20.48
C LEU A 344 18.50 -3.10 21.93
N THR A 345 18.65 -2.13 22.82
CA THR A 345 18.44 -2.28 24.27
C THR A 345 17.33 -1.34 24.72
N PRO A 346 16.20 -1.87 25.23
CA PRO A 346 15.12 -1.06 25.79
C PRO A 346 15.37 -0.70 27.26
N SER A 347 15.03 0.51 27.68
CA SER A 347 15.19 0.96 29.08
C SER A 347 14.09 0.48 30.04
N GLY A 348 13.00 -0.10 29.52
CA GLY A 348 11.84 -0.57 30.28
C GLY A 348 10.99 -1.51 29.42
N THR A 349 10.01 -2.19 30.02
CA THR A 349 9.15 -3.17 29.32
C THR A 349 7.74 -2.69 29.05
N THR A 350 7.32 -1.56 29.63
CA THR A 350 5.99 -0.93 29.47
C THR A 350 6.11 0.59 29.50
N GLY A 351 5.08 1.29 29.00
CA GLY A 351 5.01 2.75 29.00
C GLY A 351 6.02 3.41 28.05
N ASP A 352 6.45 4.63 28.39
CA ASP A 352 7.44 5.36 27.60
C ASP A 352 8.86 4.92 27.96
N ILE A 353 9.63 4.52 26.95
CA ILE A 353 10.98 3.97 27.09
C ILE A 353 11.98 4.66 26.16
N THR A 354 13.26 4.40 26.41
CA THR A 354 14.36 4.74 25.50
C THR A 354 14.92 3.46 24.88
N LEU A 355 15.07 3.46 23.57
CA LEU A 355 15.79 2.43 22.81
C LEU A 355 17.19 2.95 22.51
N THR A 356 18.21 2.18 22.92
CA THR A 356 19.61 2.47 22.63
C THR A 356 20.18 1.41 21.70
N SER A 357 20.89 1.83 20.66
CA SER A 357 21.59 0.94 19.73
C SER A 357 23.10 1.07 19.81
N ASN A 358 23.80 -0.03 19.53
CA ASN A 358 25.24 -0.05 19.30
C ASN A 358 25.66 0.47 17.91
N LYS A 359 24.70 0.71 17.00
CA LYS A 359 24.90 1.23 15.64
C LYS A 359 23.92 2.36 15.33
N ASN A 360 24.08 2.99 14.17
CA ASN A 360 23.21 4.06 13.68
C ASN A 360 21.89 3.49 13.09
N ILE A 361 21.13 2.72 13.88
CA ILE A 361 19.87 2.09 13.44
C ILE A 361 18.80 3.14 13.11
N PHE A 362 18.79 4.25 13.83
CA PHE A 362 17.77 5.30 13.70
C PHE A 362 18.18 6.41 12.73
N ALA A 363 19.32 6.28 12.04
CA ALA A 363 19.76 7.24 11.05
C ALA A 363 18.73 7.34 9.91
N GLY A 364 18.14 8.52 9.74
CA GLY A 364 17.10 8.76 8.73
C GLY A 364 15.69 8.30 9.13
N SER A 365 15.53 7.63 10.28
CA SER A 365 14.22 7.27 10.83
C SER A 365 13.48 8.49 11.36
N LYS A 366 12.16 8.33 11.55
CA LYS A 366 11.24 9.39 11.98
C LYS A 366 10.27 8.85 13.04
N PRO A 367 9.70 9.72 13.91
CA PRO A 367 8.61 9.34 14.80
C PRO A 367 7.44 8.68 14.05
N GLY A 368 6.73 7.77 14.72
CA GLY A 368 5.59 7.02 14.17
C GLY A 368 5.94 5.65 13.60
N ALA A 369 7.22 5.32 13.40
CA ALA A 369 7.65 3.99 12.99
C ALA A 369 7.51 2.97 14.14
N TYR A 370 7.12 1.74 13.80
CA TYR A 370 6.99 0.64 14.76
C TYR A 370 8.21 -0.27 14.68
N ILE A 371 8.62 -0.82 15.82
CA ILE A 371 9.66 -1.85 15.93
C ILE A 371 9.13 -2.99 16.78
N LYS A 372 9.23 -4.23 16.27
CA LYS A 372 9.02 -5.44 17.05
C LYS A 372 10.35 -5.92 17.58
N LEU A 373 10.47 -6.12 18.89
CA LEU A 373 11.63 -6.75 19.53
C LEU A 373 11.28 -8.18 19.89
N LYS A 374 12.16 -9.12 19.54
CA LYS A 374 12.07 -10.52 19.94
C LYS A 374 13.15 -10.80 20.99
N GLN A 375 12.75 -11.25 22.17
CA GLN A 375 13.64 -11.47 23.31
C GLN A 375 13.49 -12.89 23.83
N GLU A 376 14.62 -13.58 24.01
CA GLU A 376 14.65 -14.90 24.63
C GLU A 376 14.57 -14.75 26.15
N ILE A 377 13.53 -15.31 26.76
CA ILE A 377 13.33 -15.30 28.20
C ILE A 377 13.74 -16.66 28.75
N ALA A 378 14.74 -16.66 29.64
CA ALA A 378 15.23 -17.88 30.27
C ALA A 378 14.21 -18.49 31.24
N SER A 379 14.27 -19.81 31.42
CA SER A 379 13.43 -20.49 32.41
C SER A 379 13.74 -20.02 33.83
N LYS A 380 12.71 -19.80 34.65
CA LYS A 380 12.85 -19.44 36.07
C LYS A 380 12.07 -20.43 36.94
N THR A 381 12.76 -21.05 37.91
CA THR A 381 12.15 -21.90 38.94
C THR A 381 12.12 -21.16 40.27
N VAL A 382 10.97 -21.22 40.94
CA VAL A 382 10.78 -20.73 42.31
C VAL A 382 10.26 -21.86 43.18
N SER A 383 10.72 -21.91 44.43
CA SER A 383 10.46 -23.04 45.31
C SER A 383 9.98 -22.57 46.67
N THR A 384 9.10 -23.34 47.30
CA THR A 384 8.73 -23.15 48.72
C THR A 384 8.46 -24.49 49.39
N SER A 385 8.74 -24.58 50.69
CA SER A 385 8.40 -25.73 51.52
C SER A 385 7.13 -25.53 52.35
N ASN A 386 6.77 -24.28 52.63
CA ASN A 386 5.53 -23.86 53.29
C ASN A 386 5.37 -22.33 53.10
N GLY A 387 4.15 -21.81 52.98
CA GLY A 387 3.91 -20.41 52.61
C GLY A 387 3.91 -20.18 51.09
N THR A 388 4.19 -18.96 50.64
CA THR A 388 4.03 -18.53 49.25
C THR A 388 5.38 -18.35 48.55
N THR A 389 5.52 -18.81 47.31
CA THR A 389 6.72 -18.57 46.48
C THR A 389 6.80 -17.10 46.03
N GLU A 390 7.96 -16.68 45.52
CA GLU A 390 8.00 -15.53 44.61
C GLU A 390 7.05 -15.75 43.41
N ARG A 391 6.59 -14.66 42.79
CA ARG A 391 5.88 -14.74 41.51
C ARG A 391 6.85 -14.95 40.35
N VAL A 392 6.45 -15.77 39.37
CA VAL A 392 7.14 -15.94 38.08
C VAL A 392 6.22 -15.49 36.94
N ARG A 393 6.78 -14.81 35.94
CA ARG A 393 6.04 -14.49 34.71
C ARG A 393 6.14 -15.69 33.76
N VAL A 394 4.99 -16.20 33.34
CA VAL A 394 4.87 -17.31 32.41
C VAL A 394 4.36 -16.74 31.09
N GLY A 395 5.17 -16.84 30.03
CA GLY A 395 4.78 -16.38 28.70
C GLY A 395 4.05 -17.44 27.88
N GLU A 396 4.54 -18.68 27.90
CA GLU A 396 3.95 -19.78 27.13
C GLU A 396 3.66 -20.99 28.01
N ASN A 397 4.68 -21.61 28.60
CA ASN A 397 4.55 -22.89 29.30
C ASN A 397 5.05 -22.79 30.74
N TRP A 398 4.41 -23.54 31.64
CA TRP A 398 4.81 -23.68 33.02
C TRP A 398 4.81 -25.14 33.45
N LYS A 399 5.56 -25.45 34.51
CA LYS A 399 5.61 -26.77 35.14
C LYS A 399 5.64 -26.64 36.64
N VAL A 400 4.89 -27.49 37.34
CA VAL A 400 4.97 -27.64 38.80
C VAL A 400 5.38 -29.06 39.15
N ILE A 401 6.26 -29.21 40.13
CA ILE A 401 6.62 -30.51 40.72
C ILE A 401 6.63 -30.34 42.23
N SER A 402 5.99 -31.25 42.96
CA SER A 402 6.20 -31.33 44.41
C SER A 402 7.04 -32.54 44.79
N HIS A 403 7.72 -32.46 45.92
CA HIS A 403 8.64 -33.46 46.44
C HIS A 403 8.39 -33.72 47.93
N GLY A 404 8.70 -34.93 48.38
CA GLY A 404 8.70 -35.32 49.79
C GLY A 404 7.44 -36.06 50.24
N THR A 405 7.31 -36.31 51.54
CA THR A 405 6.15 -36.99 52.14
C THR A 405 5.45 -35.99 53.06
N TRP A 406 4.22 -35.61 52.72
CA TRP A 406 3.52 -34.48 53.31
C TRP A 406 1.99 -34.64 53.35
N SER A 407 1.38 -34.12 54.40
CA SER A 407 -0.07 -33.91 54.47
C SER A 407 -0.38 -32.40 54.40
N GLY A 408 -1.38 -32.01 53.63
CA GLY A 408 -1.75 -30.60 53.44
C GLY A 408 -2.23 -30.30 52.03
N SER A 409 -2.04 -29.06 51.58
CA SER A 409 -2.37 -28.66 50.21
C SER A 409 -1.42 -27.59 49.68
N PHE A 410 -1.21 -27.56 48.37
CA PHE A 410 -0.70 -26.37 47.70
C PHE A 410 -1.59 -25.96 46.54
N THR A 411 -1.63 -24.65 46.28
CA THR A 411 -2.41 -24.03 45.22
C THR A 411 -1.47 -23.22 44.34
N ILE A 412 -1.60 -23.36 43.02
CA ILE A 412 -1.06 -22.40 42.08
C ILE A 412 -2.09 -21.29 41.93
N GLU A 413 -1.68 -20.06 42.17
CA GLU A 413 -2.48 -18.88 41.93
C GLU A 413 -2.02 -18.19 40.64
N LYS A 414 -2.96 -17.64 39.90
CA LYS A 414 -2.75 -16.87 38.67
C LYS A 414 -3.13 -15.41 38.90
N SER A 415 -2.37 -14.50 38.31
CA SER A 415 -2.63 -13.07 38.31
C SER A 415 -2.25 -12.45 36.97
N ASP A 416 -3.09 -11.55 36.45
CA ASP A 416 -2.84 -10.85 35.18
C ASP A 416 -2.05 -9.54 35.41
N ASP A 417 -2.22 -8.89 36.56
CA ASP A 417 -1.56 -7.64 36.98
C ASP A 417 -0.38 -7.85 37.95
N GLY A 418 -0.24 -9.07 38.48
CA GLY A 418 0.71 -9.44 39.53
C GLY A 418 0.24 -9.10 40.95
N GLU A 419 -0.91 -8.44 41.11
CA GLU A 419 -1.44 -7.93 42.38
C GLU A 419 -2.70 -8.67 42.81
N SER A 420 -3.60 -8.94 41.86
CA SER A 420 -4.88 -9.62 42.06
C SER A 420 -4.73 -11.11 41.74
N TRP A 421 -4.82 -11.97 42.75
CA TRP A 421 -4.56 -13.40 42.64
C TRP A 421 -5.84 -14.23 42.71
N LYS A 422 -5.96 -15.22 41.82
CA LYS A 422 -7.06 -16.21 41.81
C LYS A 422 -6.49 -17.63 41.86
N GLU A 423 -7.16 -18.52 42.58
CA GLU A 423 -6.84 -19.95 42.54
C GLU A 423 -6.96 -20.48 41.11
N TYR A 424 -5.90 -21.13 40.62
CA TYR A 424 -5.80 -21.65 39.26
C TYR A 424 -5.77 -23.18 39.24
N ARG A 425 -4.93 -23.78 40.10
CA ARG A 425 -4.83 -25.23 40.31
C ARG A 425 -4.62 -25.53 41.78
N LYS A 426 -5.21 -26.60 42.31
CA LYS A 426 -5.05 -27.01 43.70
C LYS A 426 -4.75 -28.50 43.81
N TYR A 427 -3.83 -28.85 44.69
CA TYR A 427 -3.41 -30.21 44.95
C TYR A 427 -3.42 -30.46 46.46
N THR A 428 -3.86 -31.65 46.85
CA THR A 428 -3.92 -32.08 48.24
C THR A 428 -3.19 -33.41 48.38
N SER A 429 -2.50 -33.60 49.50
CA SER A 429 -1.89 -34.87 49.87
C SER A 429 -2.27 -35.23 51.30
N GLY A 430 -2.48 -36.53 51.54
CA GLY A 430 -2.58 -37.09 52.88
C GLY A 430 -1.29 -37.75 53.37
N ASN A 431 -0.33 -38.02 52.48
CA ASN A 431 0.93 -38.70 52.79
C ASN A 431 1.97 -38.51 51.66
N ASP A 432 2.23 -39.52 50.81
CA ASP A 432 3.24 -39.45 49.74
C ASP A 432 2.59 -39.26 48.35
N TYR A 433 2.07 -38.05 48.09
CA TYR A 433 1.56 -37.66 46.79
C TYR A 433 2.33 -36.46 46.24
N ASN A 434 3.03 -36.67 45.13
CA ASN A 434 3.93 -35.71 44.52
C ASN A 434 3.55 -35.39 43.07
N PRO A 435 2.57 -34.49 42.85
CA PRO A 435 2.16 -34.07 41.52
C PRO A 435 3.31 -33.48 40.70
N SER A 436 3.33 -33.84 39.41
CA SER A 436 4.13 -33.20 38.37
C SER A 436 3.20 -32.85 37.21
N GLU A 437 2.84 -31.59 37.06
CA GLU A 437 1.96 -31.09 36.00
C GLU A 437 2.66 -30.02 35.18
N SER A 438 2.30 -29.93 33.90
CA SER A 438 2.67 -28.83 33.02
C SER A 438 1.43 -28.25 32.37
N GLY A 439 1.46 -26.96 32.08
CA GLY A 439 0.38 -26.27 31.38
C GLY A 439 0.90 -25.15 30.50
N SER A 440 0.00 -24.57 29.71
CA SER A 440 0.29 -23.44 28.84
C SER A 440 -0.64 -22.26 29.14
N VAL A 441 -0.21 -21.07 28.74
CA VAL A 441 -0.98 -19.83 28.77
C VAL A 441 -1.02 -19.21 27.38
N THR A 442 -2.11 -18.53 27.06
CA THR A 442 -2.27 -17.84 25.76
C THR A 442 -1.71 -16.42 25.81
N GLU A 443 -1.67 -15.81 26.98
CA GLU A 443 -1.12 -14.49 27.23
C GLU A 443 -0.16 -14.53 28.43
N PRO A 444 0.88 -13.68 28.48
CA PRO A 444 1.83 -13.67 29.58
C PRO A 444 1.18 -13.29 30.91
N VAL A 445 1.24 -14.18 31.90
CA VAL A 445 0.62 -13.99 33.24
C VAL A 445 1.60 -14.28 34.37
N PHE A 446 1.28 -13.84 35.58
CA PHE A 446 2.03 -14.18 36.77
C PHE A 446 1.46 -15.43 37.44
N LEU A 447 2.33 -16.38 37.78
CA LEU A 447 1.99 -17.54 38.61
C LEU A 447 2.82 -17.51 39.91
N ARG A 448 2.22 -18.03 40.99
CA ARG A 448 2.93 -18.35 42.24
C ARG A 448 2.33 -19.59 42.88
N ALA A 449 3.08 -20.29 43.70
CA ALA A 449 2.58 -21.41 44.49
C ALA A 449 2.37 -20.98 45.95
N VAL A 450 1.24 -21.33 46.53
CA VAL A 450 0.88 -21.14 47.94
C VAL A 450 0.73 -22.50 48.58
N CYS A 451 1.65 -22.83 49.50
CA CYS A 451 1.76 -24.13 50.12
C CYS A 451 1.34 -24.06 51.60
N THR A 452 0.46 -24.94 52.04
CA THR A 452 0.00 -25.06 53.43
C THR A 452 0.17 -26.51 53.87
N ILE A 453 1.30 -26.80 54.50
CA ILE A 453 1.65 -28.15 54.97
C ILE A 453 1.29 -28.31 56.45
N THR A 454 0.49 -29.34 56.76
CA THR A 454 0.05 -29.65 58.13
C THR A 454 0.95 -30.67 58.83
N SER A 455 1.59 -31.57 58.08
CA SER A 455 2.61 -32.50 58.60
C SER A 455 3.54 -33.01 57.49
N GLY A 456 4.73 -33.51 57.87
CA GLY A 456 5.73 -34.02 56.92
C GLY A 456 6.63 -32.94 56.31
N THR A 457 7.26 -33.27 55.18
CA THR A 457 8.17 -32.38 54.42
C THR A 457 7.71 -32.31 52.97
N CYS A 458 7.44 -31.10 52.50
CA CYS A 458 7.09 -30.82 51.09
C CYS A 458 8.08 -29.79 50.53
N THR A 459 8.38 -29.89 49.24
CA THR A 459 8.97 -28.80 48.46
C THR A 459 8.21 -28.71 47.15
N VAL A 460 7.67 -27.53 46.82
CA VAL A 460 6.96 -27.27 45.58
C VAL A 460 7.82 -26.38 44.70
N ASP A 461 8.21 -26.89 43.54
CA ASP A 461 8.96 -26.19 42.50
C ASP A 461 8.00 -25.77 41.40
N LEU A 462 7.80 -24.46 41.24
CA LEU A 462 7.06 -23.87 40.12
C LEU A 462 8.06 -23.27 39.13
N THR A 463 8.00 -23.73 37.89
CA THR A 463 8.90 -23.33 36.81
C THR A 463 8.13 -22.64 35.70
N ALA A 464 8.50 -21.41 35.38
CA ALA A 464 8.20 -20.78 34.10
C ALA A 464 9.22 -21.29 33.08
N MET A 465 8.75 -21.89 31.99
CA MET A 465 9.63 -22.40 30.92
C MET A 465 10.17 -21.24 30.07
N ALA A 466 11.30 -21.46 29.42
CA ALA A 466 11.85 -20.48 28.48
C ALA A 466 10.92 -20.27 27.28
N TYR A 467 10.84 -19.04 26.77
CA TYR A 467 10.01 -18.67 25.62
C TYR A 467 10.58 -17.46 24.89
N ASN A 468 10.09 -17.19 23.68
CA ASN A 468 10.46 -15.98 22.93
C ASN A 468 9.36 -14.93 23.08
N ALA A 469 9.63 -13.88 23.84
CA ALA A 469 8.73 -12.76 23.97
C ALA A 469 8.79 -11.88 22.72
N GLU A 470 7.63 -11.54 22.17
CA GLU A 470 7.49 -10.54 21.11
C GLU A 470 6.81 -9.29 21.67
N GLY A 471 7.57 -8.20 21.79
CA GLY A 471 7.06 -6.90 22.20
C GLY A 471 7.13 -5.89 21.06
N VAL A 472 6.30 -4.86 21.10
CA VAL A 472 6.17 -3.86 20.02
C VAL A 472 6.22 -2.46 20.62
N VAL A 473 6.98 -1.60 19.97
CA VAL A 473 7.18 -0.20 20.37
C VAL A 473 6.94 0.72 19.18
N LYS A 474 6.37 1.89 19.44
CA LYS A 474 6.18 2.97 18.46
C LYS A 474 7.11 4.12 18.80
N LEU A 475 7.96 4.51 17.85
CA LEU A 475 8.92 5.61 18.06
C LEU A 475 8.17 6.94 18.23
N THR A 476 8.49 7.68 19.29
CA THR A 476 7.89 8.99 19.60
C THR A 476 8.84 10.14 19.29
N GLU A 477 10.16 9.91 19.41
CA GLU A 477 11.19 10.92 19.16
C GLU A 477 12.51 10.24 18.76
N ILE A 478 13.24 10.78 17.79
CA ILE A 478 14.61 10.34 17.47
C ILE A 478 15.58 11.35 18.09
N THR A 479 16.35 10.92 19.10
CA THR A 479 17.28 11.81 19.82
C THR A 479 18.67 11.80 19.21
N SER A 480 19.07 10.69 18.58
CA SER A 480 20.28 10.57 17.75
C SER A 480 20.18 9.36 16.82
N ASP A 481 21.15 9.19 15.92
CA ASP A 481 21.22 8.01 15.03
C ASP A 481 21.25 6.66 15.78
N SER A 482 21.65 6.64 17.06
CA SER A 482 21.74 5.45 17.90
C SER A 482 20.78 5.46 19.09
N THR A 483 19.89 6.45 19.22
CA THR A 483 18.95 6.54 20.35
C THR A 483 17.61 7.13 19.93
N ALA A 484 16.52 6.51 20.39
CA ALA A 484 15.15 6.97 20.16
C ALA A 484 14.30 6.79 21.43
N LYS A 485 13.31 7.66 21.62
CA LYS A 485 12.21 7.43 22.58
C LYS A 485 11.09 6.68 21.88
N ALA A 486 10.41 5.82 22.62
CA ALA A 486 9.31 5.03 22.10
C ALA A 486 8.24 4.78 23.17
N HIS A 487 7.00 4.58 22.75
CA HIS A 487 5.92 4.07 23.59
C HIS A 487 5.80 2.56 23.37
N VAL A 488 5.62 1.78 24.45
CA VAL A 488 5.40 0.33 24.36
C VAL A 488 3.93 0.05 24.07
N GLU A 489 3.65 -0.46 22.88
CA GLU A 489 2.31 -0.87 22.42
C GLU A 489 1.99 -2.31 22.87
N LYS A 490 3.00 -3.19 22.83
CA LYS A 490 2.95 -4.57 23.35
C LYS A 490 4.13 -4.81 24.27
N GLU A 491 3.86 -5.25 25.50
CA GLU A 491 4.84 -5.46 26.57
C GLU A 491 6.08 -6.20 26.07
N LEU A 492 7.27 -5.64 26.36
CA LEU A 492 8.55 -6.28 26.03
C LEU A 492 8.87 -7.38 27.06
N GLY A 493 9.59 -8.41 26.64
CA GLY A 493 9.94 -9.53 27.51
C GLY A 493 10.94 -9.19 28.61
N SER A 494 11.92 -8.34 28.31
CA SER A 494 12.92 -7.87 29.28
C SER A 494 13.54 -6.54 28.88
N THR A 495 14.47 -6.03 29.70
CA THR A 495 15.31 -4.87 29.36
C THR A 495 16.64 -5.28 28.71
N ASP A 496 16.82 -6.57 28.44
CA ASP A 496 18.03 -7.09 27.84
C ASP A 496 18.12 -6.70 26.36
N MET A 497 19.35 -6.54 25.91
CA MET A 497 19.67 -6.30 24.51
C MET A 497 19.13 -7.43 23.63
N THR A 498 18.58 -7.09 22.47
CA THR A 498 18.27 -8.05 21.40
C THR A 498 18.93 -7.65 20.09
N THR A 499 19.32 -8.67 19.32
CA THR A 499 19.72 -8.55 17.91
C THR A 499 18.59 -8.91 16.96
N ASN A 500 17.47 -9.41 17.48
CA ASN A 500 16.32 -9.85 16.69
C ASN A 500 15.19 -8.84 16.82
N PHE A 501 15.10 -7.94 15.84
CA PHE A 501 14.04 -6.95 15.76
C PHE A 501 13.64 -6.71 14.30
N LEU A 502 12.41 -6.24 14.12
CA LEU A 502 11.78 -6.00 12.82
C LEU A 502 11.18 -4.60 12.78
N TRP A 503 11.29 -3.94 11.63
CA TRP A 503 10.55 -2.70 11.38
C TRP A 503 9.13 -3.00 10.92
N GLY A 504 8.19 -2.16 11.34
CA GLY A 504 6.82 -2.21 10.83
C GLY A 504 6.78 -1.93 9.32
N ALA A 505 5.84 -2.55 8.63
CA ALA A 505 5.74 -2.47 7.17
C ALA A 505 5.43 -1.06 6.62
N TRP A 506 4.88 -0.18 7.47
CA TRP A 506 4.50 1.18 7.08
C TRP A 506 5.21 2.23 7.94
N SER A 507 5.98 3.08 7.27
CA SER A 507 6.66 4.23 7.84
C SER A 507 7.06 5.20 6.74
N GLU A 508 7.56 6.38 7.09
CA GLU A 508 8.10 7.34 6.10
C GLU A 508 9.24 6.74 5.25
N GLU A 509 10.03 5.81 5.82
CA GLU A 509 11.15 5.15 5.12
C GLU A 509 10.68 4.05 4.17
N PHE A 510 9.77 3.18 4.64
CA PHE A 510 9.23 2.07 3.85
C PHE A 510 8.15 2.51 2.87
N GLY A 511 7.55 3.67 3.11
CA GLY A 511 6.34 4.15 2.47
C GLY A 511 5.08 3.65 3.18
N TYR A 512 3.96 4.23 2.80
CA TYR A 512 2.63 3.85 3.29
C TYR A 512 1.84 3.15 2.17
N PRO A 513 0.67 2.55 2.47
CA PRO A 513 -0.20 1.96 1.46
C PRO A 513 -0.50 2.93 0.31
N GLN A 514 -0.44 2.44 -0.92
CA GLN A 514 -0.74 3.20 -2.15
C GLN A 514 -2.17 3.00 -2.62
N THR A 515 -2.74 1.83 -2.37
CA THR A 515 -4.10 1.46 -2.78
C THR A 515 -4.81 0.79 -1.61
N LEU A 516 -6.14 0.81 -1.61
CA LEU A 516 -6.93 0.11 -0.62
C LEU A 516 -8.29 -0.34 -1.16
N CYS A 517 -8.87 -1.37 -0.54
CA CYS A 517 -10.27 -1.77 -0.73
C CYS A 517 -10.77 -2.59 0.46
N PHE A 518 -12.06 -2.92 0.52
CA PHE A 518 -12.60 -3.93 1.43
C PHE A 518 -12.87 -5.24 0.68
N PHE A 519 -12.46 -6.38 1.22
CA PHE A 519 -12.74 -7.69 0.63
C PHE A 519 -12.88 -8.76 1.71
N GLN A 520 -13.97 -9.53 1.66
CA GLN A 520 -14.29 -10.58 2.65
C GLN A 520 -14.15 -10.13 4.13
N ASP A 521 -14.73 -8.98 4.46
CA ASP A 521 -14.66 -8.36 5.80
C ASP A 521 -13.23 -8.11 6.30
N ARG A 522 -12.32 -7.78 5.36
CA ARG A 522 -10.95 -7.32 5.64
C ARG A 522 -10.69 -6.01 4.94
N LEU A 523 -10.00 -5.09 5.61
CA LEU A 523 -9.40 -3.92 4.98
C LEU A 523 -8.11 -4.35 4.29
N CYS A 524 -8.03 -4.11 2.99
CA CYS A 524 -6.90 -4.50 2.17
C CYS A 524 -6.07 -3.28 1.81
N PHE A 525 -4.77 -3.35 2.02
CA PHE A 525 -3.78 -2.37 1.59
C PHE A 525 -2.92 -2.96 0.47
N GLY A 526 -2.63 -2.17 -0.54
CA GLY A 526 -1.76 -2.57 -1.66
C GLY A 526 -0.62 -1.57 -1.87
N GLY A 527 0.58 -2.13 -2.03
CA GLY A 527 1.79 -1.42 -2.42
C GLY A 527 2.34 -0.45 -1.36
N THR A 528 3.65 -0.43 -1.17
CA THR A 528 4.39 0.66 -0.53
C THR A 528 5.55 1.10 -1.41
N LYS A 529 6.27 2.15 -1.02
CA LYS A 529 7.47 2.60 -1.72
C LYS A 529 8.52 1.49 -1.85
N LYS A 530 8.70 0.66 -0.80
CA LYS A 530 9.68 -0.44 -0.78
C LYS A 530 9.11 -1.77 -1.27
N GLN A 531 7.81 -1.99 -1.10
CA GLN A 531 7.14 -3.23 -1.47
C GLN A 531 5.92 -2.94 -2.37
N PRO A 532 6.14 -2.48 -3.62
CA PRO A 532 5.06 -2.02 -4.50
C PRO A 532 4.17 -3.15 -5.04
N TYR A 533 4.55 -4.41 -4.80
CA TYR A 533 3.91 -5.64 -5.27
C TYR A 533 3.18 -6.42 -4.17
N MET A 534 3.14 -5.90 -2.93
CA MET A 534 2.54 -6.57 -1.79
C MET A 534 1.08 -6.12 -1.57
N VAL A 535 0.22 -7.05 -1.17
CA VAL A 535 -1.10 -6.77 -0.59
C VAL A 535 -1.11 -7.29 0.84
N TRP A 536 -1.60 -6.48 1.76
CA TRP A 536 -1.86 -6.84 3.15
C TRP A 536 -3.36 -6.76 3.40
N MET A 537 -3.92 -7.74 4.10
CA MET A 537 -5.33 -7.78 4.47
C MET A 537 -5.40 -7.85 5.98
N SER A 538 -6.19 -6.98 6.60
CA SER A 538 -6.40 -6.95 8.04
C SER A 538 -6.95 -8.28 8.55
N ARG A 539 -6.96 -8.46 9.87
CA ARG A 539 -7.77 -9.48 10.51
C ARG A 539 -9.24 -9.32 10.11
N THR A 540 -9.96 -10.44 9.97
CA THR A 540 -11.39 -10.41 9.64
C THR A 540 -12.17 -9.66 10.73
N GLY A 541 -12.96 -8.66 10.34
CA GLY A 541 -13.81 -7.86 11.22
C GLY A 541 -13.07 -6.85 12.11
N ASP A 542 -11.73 -6.80 12.06
CA ASP A 542 -10.90 -5.85 12.79
C ASP A 542 -9.92 -5.17 11.83
N TYR A 543 -10.33 -4.02 11.30
CA TYR A 543 -9.66 -3.33 10.21
C TYR A 543 -8.34 -2.67 10.61
N GLY A 544 -8.11 -2.41 11.90
CA GLY A 544 -6.86 -1.84 12.41
C GLY A 544 -5.77 -2.88 12.65
N ASN A 545 -6.15 -4.16 12.78
CA ASN A 545 -5.25 -5.23 13.14
C ASN A 545 -4.67 -5.92 11.90
N PHE A 546 -3.35 -5.82 11.74
CA PHE A 546 -2.57 -6.52 10.71
C PHE A 546 -1.52 -7.49 11.31
N SER A 547 -1.73 -7.96 12.55
CA SER A 547 -0.90 -8.98 13.17
C SER A 547 -1.30 -10.39 12.75
N VAL A 548 -0.36 -11.32 12.97
CA VAL A 548 -0.60 -12.76 12.84
C VAL A 548 -0.78 -13.33 14.24
N GLU A 549 -1.99 -13.79 14.53
CA GLU A 549 -2.37 -14.38 15.81
C GLU A 549 -2.11 -15.88 15.82
N LYS A 550 -1.73 -16.41 16.98
CA LYS A 550 -1.52 -17.84 17.18
C LYS A 550 -2.35 -18.34 18.35
N ALA A 551 -3.15 -19.38 18.12
CA ALA A 551 -3.83 -20.14 19.16
C ALA A 551 -3.17 -21.51 19.27
N SER A 552 -2.69 -21.87 20.47
CA SER A 552 -2.01 -23.16 20.72
C SER A 552 -0.87 -23.45 19.73
N GLY A 553 -0.13 -22.42 19.33
CA GLY A 553 1.00 -22.51 18.40
C GLY A 553 0.64 -22.55 16.91
N THR A 554 -0.65 -22.54 16.54
CA THR A 554 -1.10 -22.51 15.14
C THR A 554 -1.65 -21.14 14.78
N VAL A 555 -1.30 -20.64 13.59
CA VAL A 555 -1.86 -19.37 13.07
C VAL A 555 -3.36 -19.52 12.87
N THR A 556 -4.13 -18.55 13.34
CA THR A 556 -5.60 -18.59 13.21
C THR A 556 -6.03 -18.19 11.80
N ASP A 557 -7.14 -18.74 11.32
CA ASP A 557 -7.63 -18.49 9.95
C ASP A 557 -8.10 -17.04 9.73
N ASP A 558 -8.51 -16.34 10.79
CA ASP A 558 -8.93 -14.93 10.78
C ASP A 558 -7.76 -13.93 10.81
N SER A 559 -6.53 -14.37 11.09
CA SER A 559 -5.32 -13.54 11.17
C SER A 559 -5.06 -12.75 9.88
N ALA A 560 -4.25 -11.69 9.98
CA ALA A 560 -3.88 -10.87 8.83
C ALA A 560 -3.14 -11.68 7.74
N VAL A 561 -3.35 -11.30 6.49
CA VAL A 561 -2.80 -11.99 5.31
C VAL A 561 -1.87 -11.05 4.56
N ALA A 562 -0.70 -11.54 4.14
CA ALA A 562 0.23 -10.79 3.30
C ALA A 562 0.57 -11.60 2.04
N LEU A 563 0.34 -11.03 0.87
CA LEU A 563 0.45 -11.68 -0.42
C LEU A 563 1.38 -10.89 -1.35
N ALA A 564 2.35 -11.58 -1.96
CA ALA A 564 3.27 -10.99 -2.93
C ALA A 564 2.84 -11.30 -4.37
N PHE A 565 2.56 -10.26 -5.17
CA PHE A 565 2.17 -10.36 -6.58
C PHE A 565 3.40 -10.20 -7.48
N VAL A 566 4.17 -11.27 -7.59
CA VAL A 566 5.42 -11.29 -8.36
C VAL A 566 5.30 -12.26 -9.54
N SER A 567 5.56 -11.77 -10.75
CA SER A 567 5.82 -12.60 -11.93
C SER A 567 7.30 -12.50 -12.35
N ARG A 568 7.61 -12.54 -13.64
CA ARG A 568 8.97 -12.28 -14.16
C ARG A 568 9.51 -10.90 -13.76
N LYS A 569 8.62 -9.96 -13.39
CA LYS A 569 8.94 -8.60 -12.94
C LYS A 569 8.02 -8.23 -11.78
N GLN A 570 8.49 -7.30 -10.96
CA GLN A 570 7.70 -6.65 -9.92
C GLN A 570 7.05 -5.40 -10.52
N PHE A 571 5.73 -5.28 -10.42
CA PHE A 571 4.97 -4.11 -10.86
C PHE A 571 4.30 -3.44 -9.67
N LYS A 572 4.19 -2.10 -9.74
CA LYS A 572 3.39 -1.32 -8.79
C LYS A 572 1.93 -1.71 -8.89
N ILE A 573 1.30 -2.04 -7.77
CA ILE A 573 -0.17 -2.17 -7.65
C ILE A 573 -0.75 -0.75 -7.74
N LEU A 574 -1.70 -0.56 -8.66
CA LEU A 574 -2.32 0.74 -8.94
C LEU A 574 -3.77 0.80 -8.48
N HIS A 575 -4.49 -0.34 -8.50
CA HIS A 575 -5.88 -0.43 -8.07
C HIS A 575 -6.17 -1.80 -7.45
N LEU A 576 -7.02 -1.81 -6.42
CA LEU A 576 -7.61 -3.01 -5.84
C LEU A 576 -9.13 -2.89 -5.99
N ILE A 577 -9.75 -3.89 -6.61
CA ILE A 577 -11.18 -3.87 -6.90
C ILE A 577 -11.80 -5.13 -6.29
N ALA A 578 -12.73 -4.94 -5.37
CA ALA A 578 -13.47 -6.03 -4.77
C ALA A 578 -14.67 -6.41 -5.65
N SER A 579 -14.76 -7.69 -6.00
CA SER A 579 -15.91 -8.30 -6.65
C SER A 579 -16.10 -9.72 -6.07
N THR A 580 -16.59 -10.68 -6.87
CA THR A 580 -16.56 -12.10 -6.47
C THR A 580 -15.14 -12.55 -6.14
N ASP A 581 -14.16 -12.09 -6.92
CA ASP A 581 -12.73 -12.20 -6.60
C ASP A 581 -12.17 -10.81 -6.26
N LEU A 582 -11.05 -10.78 -5.53
CA LEU A 582 -10.27 -9.55 -5.39
C LEU A 582 -9.41 -9.38 -6.65
N ILE A 583 -9.66 -8.32 -7.40
CA ILE A 583 -8.95 -8.01 -8.63
C ILE A 583 -7.84 -7.01 -8.32
N VAL A 584 -6.60 -7.41 -8.61
CA VAL A 584 -5.39 -6.64 -8.32
C VAL A 584 -4.81 -6.16 -9.64
N LEU A 585 -5.00 -4.88 -9.94
CA LEU A 585 -4.50 -4.27 -11.16
C LEU A 585 -3.14 -3.60 -10.88
N THR A 586 -2.14 -4.01 -11.65
CA THR A 586 -0.78 -3.47 -11.56
C THR A 586 -0.42 -2.70 -12.83
N ALA A 587 0.70 -1.99 -12.80
CA ALA A 587 1.24 -1.27 -13.96
C ALA A 587 1.57 -2.18 -15.17
N GLY A 588 1.61 -3.51 -15.01
CA GLY A 588 1.96 -4.44 -16.10
C GLY A 588 1.12 -5.71 -16.21
N ASN A 589 0.41 -6.11 -15.16
CA ASN A 589 -0.36 -7.35 -15.09
C ASN A 589 -1.69 -7.16 -14.36
N GLU A 590 -2.67 -7.99 -14.72
CA GLU A 590 -3.96 -8.13 -14.06
C GLU A 590 -3.98 -9.45 -13.30
N TRP A 591 -4.29 -9.40 -12.00
CA TRP A 591 -4.32 -10.59 -11.13
C TRP A 591 -5.66 -10.71 -10.42
N THR A 592 -5.95 -11.91 -9.94
CA THR A 592 -7.03 -12.16 -8.99
C THR A 592 -6.54 -12.92 -7.77
N VAL A 593 -7.17 -12.65 -6.63
CA VAL A 593 -7.21 -13.57 -5.48
C VAL A 593 -8.60 -14.19 -5.46
N SER A 594 -8.66 -15.51 -5.56
CA SER A 594 -9.93 -16.26 -5.61
C SER A 594 -10.78 -15.98 -4.37
N GLY A 595 -12.01 -15.53 -4.57
CA GLY A 595 -12.98 -15.34 -3.49
C GLY A 595 -13.92 -16.53 -3.28
N SER A 596 -13.75 -17.61 -4.05
CA SER A 596 -14.51 -18.86 -3.92
C SER A 596 -14.36 -19.53 -2.54
N ASP A 597 -13.21 -19.33 -1.91
CA ASP A 597 -12.91 -19.77 -0.56
C ASP A 597 -12.60 -18.53 0.30
N THR A 598 -12.76 -18.65 1.61
CA THR A 598 -12.27 -17.62 2.55
C THR A 598 -10.76 -17.50 2.43
N VAL A 599 -10.26 -16.27 2.25
CA VAL A 599 -8.83 -15.98 2.24
C VAL A 599 -8.30 -16.03 3.68
N THR A 600 -7.34 -16.92 3.91
CA THR A 600 -6.65 -17.09 5.20
C THR A 600 -5.13 -17.02 5.00
N PRO A 601 -4.33 -16.84 6.07
CA PRO A 601 -2.88 -16.82 5.94
C PRO A 601 -2.29 -18.12 5.36
N SER A 602 -2.97 -19.25 5.55
CA SER A 602 -2.57 -20.57 5.07
C SER A 602 -3.14 -20.92 3.70
N LYS A 603 -4.18 -20.21 3.23
CA LYS A 603 -4.89 -20.50 1.98
C LYS A 603 -5.30 -19.20 1.26
N ALA A 604 -4.53 -18.86 0.22
CA ALA A 604 -4.86 -17.81 -0.74
C ALA A 604 -4.44 -18.25 -2.16
N VAL A 605 -5.36 -18.15 -3.13
CA VAL A 605 -5.11 -18.59 -4.52
C VAL A 605 -4.97 -17.38 -5.42
N LEU A 606 -3.75 -17.11 -5.88
CA LEU A 606 -3.44 -16.01 -6.79
C LEU A 606 -3.40 -16.52 -8.24
N LYS A 607 -4.13 -15.88 -9.15
CA LYS A 607 -4.13 -16.20 -10.58
C LYS A 607 -3.83 -14.95 -11.42
N MET A 608 -2.83 -15.02 -12.30
CA MET A 608 -2.59 -13.98 -13.29
C MET A 608 -3.58 -14.14 -14.45
N GLN A 609 -4.27 -13.07 -14.83
CA GLN A 609 -5.30 -13.07 -15.86
C GLN A 609 -4.72 -12.61 -17.20
N THR A 610 -4.18 -11.41 -17.25
CA THR A 610 -3.54 -10.84 -18.45
C THR A 610 -2.25 -10.07 -18.10
N THR A 611 -1.50 -9.66 -19.13
CA THR A 611 -0.21 -8.97 -19.01
C THR A 611 -0.25 -7.59 -19.66
N ARG A 612 -1.38 -6.88 -19.54
CA ARG A 612 -1.60 -5.60 -20.22
C ARG A 612 -1.20 -4.41 -19.35
N GLY A 613 -1.50 -4.47 -18.06
CA GLY A 613 -1.32 -3.39 -17.12
C GLY A 613 -2.36 -2.28 -17.27
N CYS A 614 -2.52 -1.50 -16.19
CA CYS A 614 -3.42 -0.36 -16.12
C CYS A 614 -2.66 0.95 -15.86
N SER A 615 -3.35 2.08 -16.07
CA SER A 615 -2.87 3.42 -15.70
C SER A 615 -3.31 3.80 -14.28
N THR A 616 -3.01 5.02 -13.85
CA THR A 616 -3.48 5.57 -12.57
C THR A 616 -4.94 6.01 -12.57
N VAL A 617 -5.62 6.06 -13.73
CA VAL A 617 -7.05 6.37 -13.81
C VAL A 617 -7.87 5.29 -13.12
N GLU A 618 -8.83 5.69 -12.28
CA GLU A 618 -9.66 4.77 -11.51
C GLU A 618 -10.50 3.85 -12.42
N PRO A 619 -10.45 2.52 -12.24
CA PRO A 619 -11.28 1.58 -12.96
C PRO A 619 -12.73 1.65 -12.53
N LEU A 620 -13.65 1.56 -13.50
CA LEU A 620 -15.08 1.65 -13.27
C LEU A 620 -15.72 0.26 -13.31
N MET A 621 -16.39 -0.13 -12.22
CA MET A 621 -17.18 -1.36 -12.17
C MET A 621 -18.61 -1.07 -12.69
N ILE A 622 -18.97 -1.66 -13.83
CA ILE A 622 -20.25 -1.44 -14.51
C ILE A 622 -20.87 -2.79 -14.90
N GLY A 623 -22.00 -3.14 -14.29
CA GLY A 623 -22.75 -4.36 -14.62
C GLY A 623 -21.92 -5.65 -14.51
N GLY A 624 -21.05 -5.75 -13.51
CA GLY A 624 -20.15 -6.90 -13.32
C GLY A 624 -18.94 -6.95 -14.27
N ARG A 625 -18.70 -5.88 -15.04
CA ARG A 625 -17.53 -5.70 -15.89
C ARG A 625 -16.69 -4.54 -15.35
N ILE A 626 -15.37 -4.62 -15.52
CA ILE A 626 -14.45 -3.54 -15.14
C ILE A 626 -13.98 -2.86 -16.41
N VAL A 627 -14.27 -1.57 -16.53
CA VAL A 627 -13.73 -0.70 -17.58
C VAL A 627 -12.52 0.03 -17.02
N PHE A 628 -11.37 -0.08 -17.69
CA PHE A 628 -10.10 0.49 -17.22
C PHE A 628 -9.24 0.99 -18.38
N VAL A 629 -8.40 1.98 -18.07
CA VAL A 629 -7.43 2.53 -19.01
C VAL A 629 -6.12 1.74 -18.89
N GLN A 630 -5.57 1.27 -20.01
CA GLN A 630 -4.31 0.53 -20.03
C GLN A 630 -3.11 1.43 -19.68
N GLY A 631 -1.98 0.83 -19.27
CA GLY A 631 -0.83 1.54 -18.69
C GLY A 631 -0.20 2.70 -19.48
N ARG A 632 -0.41 2.81 -20.80
CA ARG A 632 0.06 3.97 -21.60
C ARG A 632 -0.92 5.16 -21.62
N GLY A 633 -2.13 4.98 -21.12
CA GLY A 633 -3.16 6.03 -21.05
C GLY A 633 -4.03 6.17 -22.32
N SER A 634 -3.69 5.49 -23.41
CA SER A 634 -4.28 5.69 -24.75
C SER A 634 -5.07 4.47 -25.25
N THR A 635 -5.61 3.64 -24.35
CA THR A 635 -6.47 2.50 -24.73
C THR A 635 -7.43 2.20 -23.57
N VAL A 636 -8.73 2.13 -23.86
CA VAL A 636 -9.76 1.75 -22.89
C VAL A 636 -10.18 0.32 -23.15
N ARG A 637 -10.19 -0.50 -22.10
CA ARG A 637 -10.60 -1.89 -22.15
C ARG A 637 -11.67 -2.19 -21.13
N ASP A 638 -12.46 -3.21 -21.43
CA ASP A 638 -13.22 -3.89 -20.39
C ASP A 638 -12.57 -5.23 -20.02
N MET A 639 -12.96 -5.76 -18.87
CA MET A 639 -12.75 -7.15 -18.48
C MET A 639 -13.95 -7.66 -17.69
N ALA A 640 -14.27 -8.94 -17.84
CA ALA A 640 -15.21 -9.65 -17.01
C ALA A 640 -14.82 -11.12 -16.90
N TYR A 641 -15.38 -11.83 -15.92
CA TYR A 641 -15.19 -13.26 -15.79
C TYR A 641 -15.86 -14.01 -16.96
N SER A 642 -15.16 -14.99 -17.51
CA SER A 642 -15.64 -15.89 -18.55
C SER A 642 -15.65 -17.33 -18.04
N TYR A 643 -16.83 -17.94 -18.00
CA TYR A 643 -17.00 -19.35 -17.62
C TYR A 643 -16.35 -20.32 -18.62
N GLU A 644 -16.24 -19.94 -19.89
CA GLU A 644 -15.66 -20.80 -20.94
C GLU A 644 -14.15 -20.98 -20.77
N THR A 645 -13.47 -19.93 -20.31
CA THR A 645 -12.00 -19.90 -20.18
C THR A 645 -11.53 -19.94 -18.72
N ASP A 646 -12.45 -19.94 -17.74
CA ASP A 646 -12.18 -19.79 -16.30
C ASP A 646 -11.20 -18.65 -16.00
N SER A 647 -11.40 -17.50 -16.66
CA SER A 647 -10.48 -16.36 -16.60
C SER A 647 -11.20 -15.03 -16.80
N TYR A 648 -10.58 -13.95 -16.33
CA TYR A 648 -11.00 -12.59 -16.63
C TYR A 648 -10.38 -12.13 -17.96
N GLY A 649 -11.20 -11.59 -18.84
CA GLY A 649 -10.78 -11.07 -20.12
C GLY A 649 -11.81 -10.11 -20.72
N GLY A 650 -11.43 -9.43 -21.80
CA GLY A 650 -12.32 -8.49 -22.46
C GLY A 650 -11.73 -7.83 -23.70
N ASN A 651 -12.47 -6.85 -24.21
CA ASN A 651 -12.28 -6.21 -25.49
C ASN A 651 -11.55 -4.87 -25.36
N ASP A 652 -10.94 -4.46 -26.48
CA ASP A 652 -10.50 -3.09 -26.67
C ASP A 652 -11.71 -2.27 -27.15
N LEU A 653 -12.23 -1.42 -26.25
CA LEU A 653 -13.41 -0.59 -26.54
C LEU A 653 -13.09 0.55 -27.51
N THR A 654 -11.80 0.86 -27.66
CA THR A 654 -11.29 1.97 -28.49
C THR A 654 -10.87 1.53 -29.88
N LEU A 655 -10.97 0.23 -30.18
CA LEU A 655 -10.48 -0.38 -31.42
C LEU A 655 -10.98 0.32 -32.69
N LEU A 656 -12.24 0.74 -32.72
CA LEU A 656 -12.86 1.38 -33.89
C LEU A 656 -12.71 2.91 -33.90
N ALA A 657 -12.33 3.52 -32.78
CA ALA A 657 -12.31 4.96 -32.55
C ALA A 657 -10.94 5.44 -32.02
N LYS A 658 -9.85 4.83 -32.52
CA LYS A 658 -8.49 5.09 -32.02
C LYS A 658 -8.07 6.56 -32.08
N HIS A 659 -8.58 7.31 -33.05
CA HIS A 659 -8.27 8.73 -33.25
C HIS A 659 -8.74 9.61 -32.08
N ILE A 660 -9.74 9.17 -31.31
CA ILE A 660 -10.24 9.91 -30.12
C ILE A 660 -9.20 9.93 -28.99
N ILE A 661 -8.35 8.92 -28.93
CA ILE A 661 -7.33 8.76 -27.87
C ILE A 661 -5.91 8.76 -28.43
N GLU A 662 -5.75 9.11 -29.71
CA GLU A 662 -4.45 9.18 -30.36
C GLU A 662 -3.69 10.41 -29.85
N ASN A 663 -2.42 10.24 -29.50
CA ASN A 663 -1.53 11.30 -29.00
C ASN A 663 -1.99 12.02 -27.72
N VAL A 664 -2.97 11.46 -27.00
CA VAL A 664 -3.44 11.96 -25.71
C VAL A 664 -3.46 10.84 -24.67
N GLN A 665 -3.52 11.22 -23.41
CA GLN A 665 -3.75 10.31 -22.30
C GLN A 665 -5.09 10.60 -21.65
N ILE A 666 -5.80 9.55 -21.23
CA ILE A 666 -6.91 9.71 -20.30
C ILE A 666 -6.31 9.94 -18.92
N VAL A 667 -6.77 11.00 -18.25
CA VAL A 667 -6.25 11.44 -16.94
C VAL A 667 -7.26 11.26 -15.81
N ASP A 668 -8.55 11.21 -16.12
CA ASP A 668 -9.62 11.01 -15.15
C ASP A 668 -10.85 10.38 -15.81
N SER A 669 -11.74 9.77 -15.03
CA SER A 669 -12.99 9.22 -15.54
C SER A 669 -14.10 9.09 -14.51
N ALA A 670 -15.35 9.26 -14.96
CA ALA A 670 -16.54 9.02 -14.15
C ALA A 670 -17.63 8.28 -14.94
N TYR A 671 -18.48 7.57 -14.21
CA TYR A 671 -19.61 6.84 -14.79
C TYR A 671 -20.93 7.48 -14.35
N LYS A 672 -21.73 7.92 -15.32
CA LYS A 672 -23.14 8.28 -15.14
C LYS A 672 -23.98 7.04 -15.41
N GLN A 673 -24.50 6.40 -14.38
CA GLN A 673 -25.41 5.28 -14.54
C GLN A 673 -26.76 5.77 -15.05
N GLU A 674 -27.32 6.79 -14.40
CA GLU A 674 -28.63 7.34 -14.73
C GLU A 674 -28.61 8.84 -15.06
N PRO A 675 -29.35 9.28 -16.09
CA PRO A 675 -29.83 8.49 -17.24
C PRO A 675 -28.72 8.09 -18.21
N ASP A 676 -29.03 7.10 -19.06
CA ASP A 676 -28.34 6.79 -20.32
C ASP A 676 -26.95 6.11 -20.22
N SER A 677 -26.51 5.59 -19.06
CA SER A 677 -25.31 4.74 -18.89
C SER A 677 -24.10 5.18 -19.74
N THR A 678 -23.48 6.29 -19.33
CA THR A 678 -22.40 6.95 -20.09
C THR A 678 -21.15 7.12 -19.23
N ILE A 679 -20.01 6.73 -19.78
CA ILE A 679 -18.69 6.95 -19.18
C ILE A 679 -18.07 8.22 -19.78
N TYR A 680 -17.50 9.05 -18.92
CA TYR A 680 -16.81 10.28 -19.27
C TYR A 680 -15.32 10.11 -18.99
N PHE A 681 -14.47 10.40 -19.97
CA PHE A 681 -13.02 10.28 -19.89
C PHE A 681 -12.36 11.63 -20.17
N VAL A 682 -11.73 12.23 -19.17
CA VAL A 682 -11.00 13.48 -19.33
C VAL A 682 -9.67 13.20 -20.02
N ARG A 683 -9.35 13.96 -21.06
CA ARG A 683 -8.13 13.82 -21.85
C ARG A 683 -7.10 14.86 -21.43
N SER A 684 -5.83 14.52 -21.58
CA SER A 684 -4.68 15.39 -21.25
C SER A 684 -4.62 16.71 -22.03
N ASP A 685 -5.39 16.85 -23.13
CA ASP A 685 -5.52 18.08 -23.91
C ASP A 685 -6.61 19.03 -23.40
N GLY A 686 -7.41 18.61 -22.40
CA GLY A 686 -8.51 19.38 -21.83
C GLY A 686 -9.86 19.13 -22.48
N SER A 687 -9.95 18.21 -23.45
CA SER A 687 -11.22 17.71 -23.98
C SER A 687 -11.68 16.46 -23.23
N MET A 688 -12.87 15.96 -23.54
CA MET A 688 -13.44 14.76 -22.92
C MET A 688 -13.97 13.80 -23.99
N ALA A 689 -13.71 12.51 -23.82
CA ALA A 689 -14.30 11.45 -24.62
C ALA A 689 -15.45 10.81 -23.84
N CYS A 690 -16.57 10.55 -24.50
CA CYS A 690 -17.76 9.99 -23.89
C CYS A 690 -18.09 8.64 -24.52
N LEU A 691 -18.39 7.64 -23.70
CA LEU A 691 -18.73 6.29 -24.12
C LEU A 691 -20.07 5.87 -23.52
N SER A 692 -21.11 5.83 -24.36
CA SER A 692 -22.39 5.23 -23.99
C SER A 692 -22.23 3.71 -24.00
N TYR A 693 -22.42 3.05 -22.87
CA TYR A 693 -21.93 1.69 -22.65
C TYR A 693 -22.99 0.77 -22.06
N ILE A 694 -23.55 -0.11 -22.89
CA ILE A 694 -24.39 -1.25 -22.45
C ILE A 694 -23.91 -2.49 -23.20
N MET A 695 -22.91 -3.15 -22.63
CA MET A 695 -22.22 -4.25 -23.31
C MET A 695 -23.11 -5.48 -23.52
N GLU A 696 -24.10 -5.71 -22.65
CA GLU A 696 -25.11 -6.77 -22.81
C GLU A 696 -25.91 -6.63 -24.11
N GLN A 697 -26.13 -5.40 -24.55
CA GLN A 697 -26.80 -5.08 -25.81
C GLN A 697 -25.81 -4.84 -26.96
N LYS A 698 -24.51 -5.07 -26.74
CA LYS A 698 -23.39 -4.77 -27.65
C LYS A 698 -23.33 -3.28 -28.05
N VAL A 699 -23.81 -2.40 -27.19
CA VAL A 699 -23.79 -0.95 -27.40
C VAL A 699 -22.57 -0.37 -26.70
N TYR A 700 -21.68 0.21 -27.49
CA TYR A 700 -20.54 1.01 -27.03
C TYR A 700 -20.27 2.04 -28.12
N ALA A 701 -20.68 3.28 -27.85
CA ALA A 701 -20.72 4.36 -28.84
C ALA A 701 -19.91 5.55 -28.34
N TRP A 702 -18.85 5.90 -29.07
CA TRP A 702 -17.98 7.03 -28.74
C TRP A 702 -18.52 8.35 -29.27
N SER A 703 -18.27 9.42 -28.51
CA SER A 703 -18.48 10.82 -28.86
C SER A 703 -17.47 11.70 -28.12
N THR A 704 -17.40 12.98 -28.45
CA THR A 704 -16.43 13.91 -27.85
C THR A 704 -17.10 15.18 -27.33
N ILE A 705 -16.51 15.76 -26.29
CA ILE A 705 -16.91 17.01 -25.65
C ILE A 705 -15.70 17.93 -25.58
N GLU A 706 -15.87 19.16 -26.03
CA GLU A 706 -14.90 20.25 -25.95
C GLU A 706 -15.63 21.55 -25.55
N THR A 707 -14.97 22.35 -24.72
CA THR A 707 -15.46 23.64 -24.24
C THR A 707 -14.39 24.71 -24.44
N GLN A 708 -14.75 25.98 -24.29
CA GLN A 708 -13.80 27.10 -24.27
C GLN A 708 -13.02 27.12 -22.93
N GLY A 709 -12.10 26.17 -22.77
CA GLY A 709 -11.37 25.91 -21.53
C GLY A 709 -10.82 24.49 -21.53
N LYS A 710 -10.17 24.09 -20.43
CA LYS A 710 -9.64 22.74 -20.27
C LYS A 710 -10.36 22.03 -19.14
N ILE A 711 -10.98 20.91 -19.45
CA ILE A 711 -11.55 19.99 -18.45
C ILE A 711 -10.39 19.23 -17.80
N GLU A 712 -10.27 19.29 -16.48
CA GLU A 712 -9.15 18.70 -15.74
C GLU A 712 -9.56 17.53 -14.82
N ALA A 713 -10.81 17.50 -14.34
CA ALA A 713 -11.33 16.46 -13.47
C ALA A 713 -12.83 16.24 -13.68
N VAL A 714 -13.31 15.04 -13.37
CA VAL A 714 -14.73 14.65 -13.50
C VAL A 714 -15.17 13.75 -12.34
N ALA A 715 -16.37 13.98 -11.81
CA ALA A 715 -16.99 13.08 -10.83
C ALA A 715 -18.49 12.92 -11.11
N ALA A 716 -19.03 11.74 -10.78
CA ALA A 716 -20.46 11.47 -10.83
C ALA A 716 -21.00 11.38 -9.40
N VAL A 717 -22.05 12.14 -9.10
CA VAL A 717 -22.69 12.19 -7.77
C VAL A 717 -24.18 11.97 -7.95
N GLN A 718 -24.77 11.04 -7.19
CA GLN A 718 -26.19 10.79 -7.26
C GLN A 718 -26.97 11.93 -6.58
N GLU A 719 -27.88 12.58 -7.30
CA GLU A 719 -28.78 13.61 -6.76
C GLU A 719 -30.24 13.29 -7.11
N GLY A 720 -30.94 12.70 -6.14
CA GLY A 720 -32.29 12.17 -6.36
C GLY A 720 -32.25 10.92 -7.24
N ASP A 721 -32.96 10.97 -8.36
CA ASP A 721 -33.11 9.84 -9.30
C ASP A 721 -32.11 9.89 -10.48
N GLU A 722 -31.13 10.80 -10.46
CA GLU A 722 -30.14 10.97 -11.54
C GLU A 722 -28.73 11.17 -11.00
N ASP A 723 -27.71 10.74 -11.75
CA ASP A 723 -26.31 11.03 -11.45
C ASP A 723 -25.88 12.32 -12.13
N ILE A 724 -25.40 13.31 -11.38
CA ILE A 724 -24.91 14.58 -11.93
C ILE A 724 -23.41 14.48 -12.19
N ILE A 725 -22.99 14.92 -13.39
CA ILE A 725 -21.58 14.96 -13.77
C ILE A 725 -21.01 16.33 -13.43
N TYR A 726 -20.15 16.36 -12.43
CA TYR A 726 -19.38 17.51 -12.02
C TYR A 726 -18.02 17.53 -12.70
N LEU A 727 -17.53 18.73 -13.03
CA LEU A 727 -16.33 18.98 -13.79
C LEU A 727 -15.50 20.08 -13.12
N VAL A 728 -14.18 19.94 -13.16
CA VAL A 728 -13.27 21.08 -12.95
C VAL A 728 -12.83 21.57 -14.32
N VAL A 729 -13.10 22.85 -14.60
CA VAL A 729 -12.75 23.48 -15.88
C VAL A 729 -11.81 24.65 -15.64
N GLN A 730 -10.60 24.56 -16.17
CA GLN A 730 -9.65 25.67 -16.25
C GLN A 730 -10.07 26.62 -17.38
N ARG A 731 -10.28 27.89 -17.04
CA ARG A 731 -10.64 28.97 -17.97
C ARG A 731 -9.70 30.16 -17.82
N GLU A 732 -9.67 31.02 -18.83
CA GLU A 732 -9.14 32.38 -18.71
C GLU A 732 -10.35 33.30 -18.61
N ILE A 733 -10.47 34.06 -17.52
CA ILE A 733 -11.56 35.01 -17.28
C ILE A 733 -10.93 36.33 -16.88
N ASN A 734 -11.29 37.41 -17.57
CA ASN A 734 -10.71 38.74 -17.35
C ASN A 734 -9.16 38.75 -17.35
N GLY A 735 -8.55 37.95 -18.22
CA GLY A 735 -7.09 37.80 -18.34
C GLY A 735 -6.40 37.00 -17.22
N VAL A 736 -7.18 36.34 -16.34
CA VAL A 736 -6.66 35.51 -15.24
C VAL A 736 -7.04 34.06 -15.46
N THR A 737 -6.08 33.15 -15.30
CA THR A 737 -6.37 31.71 -15.28
C THR A 737 -7.08 31.33 -13.97
N VAL A 738 -8.24 30.69 -14.12
CA VAL A 738 -9.11 30.30 -13.02
C VAL A 738 -9.61 28.87 -13.22
N ARG A 739 -10.04 28.22 -12.13
CA ARG A 739 -10.67 26.90 -12.17
C ARG A 739 -12.06 26.97 -11.57
N ASN A 740 -13.05 26.65 -12.37
CA ASN A 740 -14.44 26.59 -11.95
C ASN A 740 -14.84 25.13 -11.75
N ILE A 741 -15.65 24.89 -10.74
CA ILE A 741 -16.47 23.68 -10.65
C ILE A 741 -17.75 23.99 -11.42
N GLU A 742 -18.06 23.12 -12.37
CA GLU A 742 -19.24 23.18 -13.23
C GLU A 742 -19.92 21.81 -13.22
N TYR A 743 -21.17 21.73 -13.67
CA TYR A 743 -21.81 20.43 -13.90
C TYR A 743 -22.55 20.39 -15.23
N LEU A 744 -22.58 19.22 -15.86
CA LEU A 744 -23.42 19.00 -17.04
C LEU A 744 -24.88 19.11 -16.64
N ALA A 745 -25.58 20.06 -17.23
CA ALA A 745 -26.97 20.31 -16.95
C ALA A 745 -27.87 19.10 -17.28
N LYS A 746 -29.04 19.07 -16.64
CA LYS A 746 -30.05 18.06 -16.94
C LYS A 746 -30.56 18.23 -18.38
N ASN A 747 -30.90 17.12 -19.01
CA ASN A 747 -31.57 17.11 -20.30
C ASN A 747 -33.06 16.80 -20.10
N PRO A 748 -33.95 17.80 -19.96
CA PRO A 748 -35.37 17.59 -19.76
C PRO A 748 -36.05 17.18 -21.07
N ALA A 749 -35.70 16.01 -21.61
CA ALA A 749 -36.03 15.57 -22.97
C ALA A 749 -37.53 15.52 -23.31
N LYS A 750 -38.43 15.66 -22.32
CA LYS A 750 -39.89 15.73 -22.50
C LYS A 750 -40.43 17.17 -22.57
N SER A 751 -39.64 18.18 -22.20
CA SER A 751 -40.04 19.57 -22.28
C SER A 751 -39.96 20.08 -23.72
N ASN A 752 -40.99 20.81 -24.14
CA ASN A 752 -41.01 21.55 -25.40
C ASN A 752 -40.74 23.06 -25.21
N ASN A 753 -40.38 23.48 -23.99
CA ASN A 753 -39.99 24.85 -23.69
C ASN A 753 -38.47 24.98 -23.81
N PRO A 754 -37.94 25.82 -24.72
CA PRO A 754 -36.50 26.04 -24.83
C PRO A 754 -35.85 26.53 -23.53
N ASP A 755 -36.61 27.27 -22.71
CA ASP A 755 -36.14 27.88 -21.47
C ASP A 755 -35.88 26.88 -20.33
N ASP A 756 -36.34 25.63 -20.47
CA ASP A 756 -36.07 24.56 -19.52
C ASP A 756 -34.66 23.94 -19.73
N TYR A 757 -33.99 24.26 -20.83
CA TYR A 757 -32.72 23.66 -21.23
C TYR A 757 -31.55 24.64 -21.03
N ILE A 758 -30.45 24.13 -20.49
CA ILE A 758 -29.18 24.85 -20.43
C ILE A 758 -28.29 24.30 -21.55
N MET A 759 -28.00 25.13 -22.54
CA MET A 759 -27.24 24.77 -23.76
C MET A 759 -26.01 25.68 -23.97
N LEU A 760 -25.48 26.21 -22.88
CA LEU A 760 -24.31 27.10 -22.82
C LEU A 760 -23.32 26.54 -21.79
N ASP A 761 -22.03 26.85 -21.93
CA ASP A 761 -20.99 26.46 -20.98
C ASP A 761 -20.69 27.58 -19.98
N ASN A 762 -20.19 27.22 -18.79
CA ASN A 762 -20.03 28.13 -17.66
C ASN A 762 -21.28 29.00 -17.43
N ALA A 763 -22.46 28.39 -17.58
CA ALA A 763 -23.73 29.10 -17.62
C ALA A 763 -24.14 29.58 -16.22
N ILE A 764 -24.57 30.83 -16.13
CA ILE A 764 -25.13 31.47 -14.93
C ILE A 764 -26.63 31.64 -15.16
N GLU A 765 -27.41 31.32 -14.14
CA GLU A 765 -28.86 31.47 -14.15
C GLU A 765 -29.26 32.82 -13.56
N TYR A 766 -30.15 33.52 -14.27
CA TYR A 766 -30.83 34.71 -13.82
C TYR A 766 -32.32 34.44 -13.75
N SER A 767 -32.95 34.78 -12.62
CA SER A 767 -34.41 34.70 -12.49
C SER A 767 -34.94 35.81 -11.59
N THR A 768 -36.13 36.34 -11.94
CA THR A 768 -36.87 37.30 -11.11
C THR A 768 -38.32 36.86 -10.92
N ALA A 769 -38.92 37.29 -9.80
CA ALA A 769 -40.32 36.98 -9.51
C ALA A 769 -41.29 37.59 -10.55
N GLU A 770 -40.98 38.80 -11.02
CA GLU A 770 -41.77 39.54 -12.02
C GLU A 770 -40.86 40.01 -13.15
N LYS A 771 -41.43 40.07 -14.36
CA LYS A 771 -40.73 40.56 -15.55
C LYS A 771 -40.63 42.09 -15.53
N SER A 772 -39.43 42.64 -15.73
CA SER A 772 -39.23 44.09 -15.77
C SER A 772 -39.90 44.74 -16.98
N SER A 773 -40.14 46.05 -16.93
CA SER A 773 -40.74 46.81 -18.04
C SER A 773 -39.72 47.37 -19.04
N GLY A 774 -38.42 47.07 -18.87
CA GLY A 774 -37.30 47.63 -19.66
C GLY A 774 -36.14 46.65 -19.85
N GLU A 775 -34.97 47.15 -20.21
CA GLU A 775 -33.76 46.32 -20.36
C GLU A 775 -33.46 45.53 -19.07
N THR A 776 -32.91 44.33 -19.23
CA THR A 776 -32.51 43.47 -18.10
C THR A 776 -31.00 43.52 -17.96
N GLU A 777 -30.52 43.90 -16.78
CA GLU A 777 -29.10 43.79 -16.42
C GLU A 777 -28.89 42.52 -15.61
N ILE A 778 -27.89 41.72 -15.99
CA ILE A 778 -27.55 40.44 -15.36
C ILE A 778 -26.13 40.56 -14.78
N ASP A 779 -25.99 40.15 -13.51
CA ASP A 779 -24.69 39.92 -12.87
C ASP A 779 -24.12 38.57 -13.33
N ALA A 780 -22.95 38.62 -13.95
CA ALA A 780 -22.23 37.52 -14.57
C ALA A 780 -20.71 37.68 -14.34
N ALA A 781 -20.30 38.06 -13.13
CA ALA A 781 -18.90 38.31 -12.77
C ALA A 781 -17.93 37.17 -13.15
N GLU A 782 -18.39 35.93 -13.14
CA GLU A 782 -17.61 34.74 -13.52
C GLU A 782 -17.36 34.60 -15.02
N LEU A 783 -17.97 35.46 -15.83
CA LEU A 783 -17.81 35.59 -17.27
C LEU A 783 -17.24 36.96 -17.66
N ALA A 784 -16.70 37.74 -16.71
CA ALA A 784 -16.22 39.10 -16.96
C ALA A 784 -15.22 39.17 -18.13
N GLY A 785 -15.51 40.07 -19.08
CA GLY A 785 -14.71 40.27 -20.30
C GLY A 785 -14.98 39.28 -21.44
N GLU A 786 -15.77 38.23 -21.21
CA GLU A 786 -16.03 37.19 -22.21
C GLU A 786 -17.15 37.57 -23.18
N LYS A 787 -17.07 36.98 -24.39
CA LYS A 787 -18.18 37.00 -25.35
C LYS A 787 -19.17 35.90 -25.02
N VAL A 788 -20.42 36.29 -24.84
CA VAL A 788 -21.46 35.41 -24.31
C VAL A 788 -22.69 35.40 -25.21
N THR A 789 -23.45 34.32 -25.07
CA THR A 789 -24.81 34.20 -25.59
C THR A 789 -25.74 34.06 -24.40
N VAL A 790 -26.96 34.57 -24.55
CA VAL A 790 -28.02 34.46 -23.53
C VAL A 790 -29.24 33.80 -24.16
N ILE A 791 -29.82 32.81 -23.49
CA ILE A 791 -31.18 32.35 -23.75
C ILE A 791 -32.06 32.93 -22.65
N GLY A 792 -33.01 33.79 -23.00
CA GLY A 792 -33.88 34.49 -22.04
C GLY A 792 -35.34 34.42 -22.47
N ASP A 793 -36.18 33.90 -21.57
CA ASP A 793 -37.57 33.50 -21.84
C ASP A 793 -37.68 32.71 -23.16
N GLY A 794 -36.76 31.76 -23.36
CA GLY A 794 -36.68 30.91 -24.55
C GLY A 794 -36.14 31.58 -25.84
N ARG A 795 -35.73 32.86 -25.81
CA ARG A 795 -35.17 33.58 -26.97
C ARG A 795 -33.65 33.75 -26.87
N MET A 796 -32.95 33.52 -27.98
CA MET A 796 -31.51 33.75 -28.08
C MET A 796 -31.16 35.24 -28.28
N TYR A 797 -30.18 35.71 -27.51
CA TYR A 797 -29.45 36.96 -27.68
C TYR A 797 -27.96 36.64 -27.81
N SER A 798 -27.37 36.91 -28.97
CA SER A 798 -25.97 36.60 -29.27
C SER A 798 -25.14 37.86 -29.50
N GLY A 799 -23.81 37.73 -29.48
CA GLY A 799 -22.89 38.85 -29.73
C GLY A 799 -22.74 39.82 -28.57
N LEU A 800 -23.15 39.42 -27.36
CA LEU A 800 -23.00 40.21 -26.14
C LEU A 800 -21.59 40.04 -25.56
N THR A 801 -21.13 41.02 -24.80
CA THR A 801 -19.86 40.97 -24.07
C THR A 801 -20.12 41.39 -22.64
N VAL A 802 -19.68 40.57 -21.69
CA VAL A 802 -19.77 40.92 -20.26
C VAL A 802 -18.73 42.00 -19.98
N SER A 803 -19.12 43.04 -19.28
CA SER A 803 -18.22 44.10 -18.87
C SER A 803 -17.11 43.57 -17.93
N GLN A 804 -16.05 44.34 -17.74
CA GLN A 804 -14.95 43.95 -16.85
C GLN A 804 -15.36 43.91 -15.37
N ASP A 805 -16.40 44.66 -14.99
CA ASP A 805 -17.02 44.64 -13.66
C ASP A 805 -18.09 43.55 -13.52
N GLY A 806 -18.35 42.77 -14.57
CA GLY A 806 -19.14 41.53 -14.47
C GLY A 806 -20.61 41.66 -14.85
N THR A 807 -21.06 42.74 -15.48
CA THR A 807 -22.46 42.91 -15.86
C THR A 807 -22.69 42.78 -17.37
N VAL A 808 -23.91 42.42 -17.76
CA VAL A 808 -24.36 42.48 -19.15
C VAL A 808 -25.79 43.03 -19.22
N THR A 809 -26.08 43.82 -20.24
CA THR A 809 -27.42 44.38 -20.47
C THR A 809 -28.06 43.73 -21.68
N LEU A 810 -29.26 43.18 -21.49
CA LEU A 810 -30.08 42.62 -22.56
C LEU A 810 -30.95 43.70 -23.21
N PRO A 811 -31.14 43.67 -24.53
CA PRO A 811 -31.94 44.66 -25.25
C PRO A 811 -33.46 44.53 -25.00
N ALA A 812 -33.89 43.55 -24.22
CA ALA A 812 -35.29 43.29 -23.87
C ALA A 812 -35.42 42.82 -22.42
N ALA A 813 -36.61 43.02 -21.84
CA ALA A 813 -36.97 42.46 -20.55
C ALA A 813 -37.03 40.93 -20.64
N VAL A 814 -36.42 40.23 -19.67
CA VAL A 814 -36.57 38.79 -19.48
C VAL A 814 -36.87 38.47 -18.02
N GLN A 815 -37.65 37.43 -17.76
CA GLN A 815 -37.97 36.97 -16.40
C GLN A 815 -36.98 35.89 -15.96
N HIS A 816 -36.60 35.00 -16.88
CA HIS A 816 -35.65 33.93 -16.65
C HIS A 816 -34.67 33.87 -17.81
N ALA A 817 -33.38 33.65 -17.51
CA ALA A 817 -32.35 33.56 -18.53
C ALA A 817 -31.15 32.73 -18.07
N PHE A 818 -30.51 32.08 -19.03
CA PHE A 818 -29.17 31.53 -18.89
C PHE A 818 -28.19 32.31 -19.76
N ILE A 819 -27.13 32.81 -19.14
CA ILE A 819 -26.01 33.45 -19.81
C ILE A 819 -24.78 32.54 -19.75
N GLY A 820 -24.06 32.38 -20.85
CA GLY A 820 -22.85 31.57 -20.87
C GLY A 820 -22.10 31.59 -22.18
N LEU A 821 -21.09 30.73 -22.27
CA LEU A 821 -20.22 30.58 -23.43
C LEU A 821 -20.89 29.68 -24.48
N PRO A 822 -21.00 30.13 -25.74
CA PRO A 822 -21.54 29.30 -26.81
C PRO A 822 -20.54 28.20 -27.21
N TYR A 823 -21.07 27.04 -27.59
CA TYR A 823 -20.31 25.96 -28.19
C TYR A 823 -20.99 25.48 -29.47
N ARG A 824 -20.24 24.75 -30.30
CA ARG A 824 -20.74 24.14 -31.55
C ARG A 824 -20.80 22.63 -31.40
N SER A 825 -21.83 22.00 -31.97
CA SER A 825 -21.91 20.55 -32.14
C SER A 825 -21.95 20.16 -33.61
N ILE A 826 -21.36 19.01 -33.93
CA ILE A 826 -21.25 18.48 -35.29
C ILE A 826 -21.58 17.00 -35.29
N VAL A 827 -22.48 16.60 -36.19
CA VAL A 827 -22.77 15.21 -36.52
C VAL A 827 -22.47 14.99 -37.99
N GLU A 828 -21.48 14.16 -38.31
CA GLU A 828 -21.14 13.80 -39.68
C GLU A 828 -21.48 12.32 -39.94
N LEU A 829 -22.32 12.06 -40.93
CA LEU A 829 -22.69 10.69 -41.30
C LEU A 829 -21.67 10.05 -42.24
N PRO A 830 -21.47 8.72 -42.15
CA PRO A 830 -20.56 8.01 -43.03
C PRO A 830 -21.07 7.97 -44.47
N ASN A 831 -20.17 7.62 -45.38
CA ASN A 831 -20.46 7.46 -46.80
C ASN A 831 -21.66 6.51 -46.99
N VAL A 832 -22.53 6.86 -47.93
CA VAL A 832 -23.69 6.03 -48.28
C VAL A 832 -23.20 4.72 -48.89
N GLU A 833 -23.52 3.60 -48.25
CA GLU A 833 -23.28 2.26 -48.80
C GLU A 833 -24.55 1.42 -48.74
N ILE A 834 -24.89 0.79 -49.85
CA ILE A 834 -26.06 -0.08 -50.00
C ILE A 834 -25.58 -1.36 -50.67
N LYS A 835 -25.99 -2.52 -50.15
CA LYS A 835 -25.72 -3.81 -50.80
C LYS A 835 -26.64 -3.93 -52.02
N THR A 836 -26.08 -3.83 -53.22
CA THR A 836 -26.80 -4.09 -54.47
C THR A 836 -26.38 -5.44 -55.06
N GLY A 837 -27.23 -6.05 -55.90
CA GLY A 837 -26.87 -7.27 -56.62
C GLY A 837 -25.68 -7.10 -57.58
N ASP A 838 -25.39 -5.85 -58.00
CA ASP A 838 -24.37 -5.49 -58.97
C ASP A 838 -23.00 -5.13 -58.35
N GLY A 839 -22.76 -5.52 -57.09
CA GLY A 839 -21.50 -5.27 -56.38
C GLY A 839 -21.50 -4.03 -55.48
N THR A 840 -20.30 -3.53 -55.16
CA THR A 840 -20.10 -2.40 -54.22
C THR A 840 -20.53 -1.06 -54.79
N MET A 841 -21.01 -0.16 -53.92
CA MET A 841 -21.33 1.23 -54.26
C MET A 841 -20.11 2.15 -54.12
N GLN A 842 -18.96 1.65 -53.65
CA GLN A 842 -17.73 2.42 -53.60
C GLN A 842 -17.27 2.79 -55.03
N GLY A 843 -16.93 4.06 -55.23
CA GLY A 843 -16.52 4.61 -56.53
C GLY A 843 -17.66 4.96 -57.49
N ARG A 844 -18.92 4.64 -57.17
CA ARG A 844 -20.08 5.15 -57.92
C ARG A 844 -20.41 6.58 -57.48
N LYS A 845 -20.70 7.42 -58.47
CA LYS A 845 -21.20 8.78 -58.24
C LYS A 845 -22.61 8.73 -57.64
N LYS A 846 -22.85 9.52 -56.61
CA LYS A 846 -24.07 9.62 -55.82
C LYS A 846 -24.37 11.09 -55.57
N GLN A 847 -25.65 11.43 -55.47
CA GLN A 847 -26.11 12.74 -55.08
C GLN A 847 -27.17 12.58 -53.99
N ILE A 848 -27.05 13.38 -52.92
CA ILE A 848 -28.09 13.51 -51.91
C ILE A 848 -28.83 14.80 -52.19
N SER A 849 -30.05 14.70 -52.69
CA SER A 849 -30.85 15.87 -53.08
C SER A 849 -31.64 16.41 -51.89
N ASN A 850 -32.18 15.50 -51.07
CA ASN A 850 -32.92 15.83 -49.87
C ASN A 850 -32.50 14.92 -48.71
N CYS A 851 -32.68 15.40 -47.49
CA CYS A 851 -32.63 14.59 -46.30
C CYS A 851 -33.83 14.89 -45.39
N ILE A 852 -34.26 13.88 -44.65
CA ILE A 852 -35.29 14.00 -43.62
C ILE A 852 -34.61 13.75 -42.28
N LEU A 853 -34.65 14.75 -41.40
CA LEU A 853 -34.14 14.65 -40.05
C LEU A 853 -35.33 14.39 -39.11
N ARG A 854 -35.36 13.25 -38.45
CA ARG A 854 -36.38 12.97 -37.43
C ARG A 854 -35.92 13.55 -36.11
N LEU A 855 -36.59 14.60 -35.66
CA LEU A 855 -36.20 15.39 -34.50
C LEU A 855 -37.22 15.26 -33.37
N SER A 856 -36.75 15.40 -32.13
CA SER A 856 -37.59 15.54 -30.94
C SER A 856 -37.12 16.71 -30.11
N ASN A 857 -38.04 17.58 -29.70
CA ASN A 857 -37.78 18.76 -28.88
C ASN A 857 -36.48 19.48 -29.29
N SER A 858 -36.43 19.89 -30.55
CA SER A 858 -35.22 20.45 -31.17
C SER A 858 -35.48 21.79 -31.83
N LEU A 859 -34.45 22.65 -31.90
CA LEU A 859 -34.43 23.88 -32.67
C LEU A 859 -33.03 24.22 -33.18
N GLY A 860 -32.98 25.09 -34.18
CA GLY A 860 -31.75 25.60 -34.77
C GLY A 860 -30.99 24.58 -35.62
N GLY A 861 -29.86 25.04 -36.15
CA GLY A 861 -28.89 24.22 -36.85
C GLY A 861 -28.91 24.34 -38.37
N MET A 862 -27.91 23.73 -38.98
CA MET A 862 -27.64 23.74 -40.40
C MET A 862 -27.42 22.30 -40.90
N VAL A 863 -27.72 22.04 -42.17
CA VAL A 863 -27.44 20.75 -42.80
C VAL A 863 -26.86 20.94 -44.19
N GLY A 864 -25.93 20.07 -44.57
CA GLY A 864 -25.26 20.14 -45.86
C GLY A 864 -24.56 18.84 -46.25
N PRO A 865 -24.02 18.74 -47.48
CA PRO A 865 -23.11 17.69 -47.86
C PRO A 865 -21.72 17.80 -47.21
N ASP A 866 -21.27 19.00 -46.85
CA ASP A 866 -19.99 19.28 -46.20
C ASP A 866 -20.04 20.58 -45.36
N ILE A 867 -19.04 20.80 -44.50
CA ILE A 867 -19.00 21.90 -43.53
C ILE A 867 -18.97 23.31 -44.15
N ASN A 868 -18.55 23.43 -45.41
CA ASN A 868 -18.46 24.71 -46.11
C ASN A 868 -19.71 25.01 -46.96
N THR A 869 -20.58 24.01 -47.13
CA THR A 869 -21.75 24.06 -48.00
C THR A 869 -22.97 23.60 -47.21
N MET A 870 -23.61 24.50 -46.46
CA MET A 870 -24.72 24.18 -45.56
C MET A 870 -25.87 25.16 -45.70
N ASP A 871 -27.11 24.68 -45.52
CA ASP A 871 -28.32 25.49 -45.44
C ASP A 871 -28.89 25.49 -44.01
N LEU A 872 -29.44 26.62 -43.60
CA LEU A 872 -30.09 26.80 -42.30
C LEU A 872 -31.41 26.01 -42.23
N MET A 873 -31.66 25.38 -41.08
CA MET A 873 -32.95 24.75 -40.77
C MET A 873 -33.93 25.82 -40.28
N ASN A 874 -34.87 26.23 -41.13
CA ASN A 874 -35.89 27.21 -40.74
C ASN A 874 -37.02 26.54 -39.95
N PHE A 875 -37.25 26.92 -38.69
CA PHE A 875 -38.37 26.41 -37.88
C PHE A 875 -39.49 27.46 -37.75
N ASP A 876 -40.73 27.05 -38.03
CA ASP A 876 -41.89 27.94 -37.87
C ASP A 876 -42.10 28.32 -36.39
N GLU A 877 -41.64 27.46 -35.48
CA GLU A 877 -41.69 27.63 -34.04
C GLU A 877 -40.73 28.70 -33.50
N GLN A 878 -39.79 29.21 -34.31
CA GLN A 878 -38.87 30.32 -33.97
C GLN A 878 -39.42 31.70 -34.39
N ASN A 879 -40.73 31.83 -34.64
CA ASN A 879 -41.33 33.09 -35.07
C ASN A 879 -41.23 34.20 -34.01
N ALA A 880 -40.96 35.43 -34.45
CA ALA A 880 -40.78 36.62 -33.61
C ALA A 880 -42.04 37.05 -32.84
N VAL A 881 -43.24 36.65 -33.26
CA VAL A 881 -44.52 37.15 -32.70
C VAL A 881 -45.22 36.21 -31.69
N SER A 882 -44.67 35.02 -31.45
CA SER A 882 -45.22 34.04 -30.50
C SER A 882 -44.14 33.53 -29.54
N ASP A 883 -44.56 32.85 -28.49
CA ASP A 883 -43.63 32.12 -27.62
C ASP A 883 -42.93 31.01 -28.40
N ILE A 884 -41.61 30.89 -28.22
CA ILE A 884 -40.80 29.90 -28.93
C ILE A 884 -41.08 28.52 -28.32
N LYS A 885 -41.27 27.53 -29.19
CA LYS A 885 -41.46 26.11 -28.80
C LYS A 885 -40.48 25.21 -29.53
N LEU A 886 -40.17 24.07 -28.94
CA LEU A 886 -39.30 23.09 -29.57
C LEU A 886 -40.08 22.23 -30.60
N PHE A 887 -39.45 21.95 -31.74
CA PHE A 887 -40.03 21.14 -32.81
C PHE A 887 -39.87 19.63 -32.54
N THR A 888 -40.92 18.86 -32.83
CA THR A 888 -40.88 17.39 -32.86
C THR A 888 -41.56 16.90 -34.13
N GLY A 889 -40.85 16.09 -34.92
CA GLY A 889 -41.35 15.56 -36.18
C GLY A 889 -40.26 15.33 -37.22
N ASP A 890 -40.69 15.14 -38.46
CA ASP A 890 -39.80 14.94 -39.59
C ASP A 890 -39.51 16.29 -40.27
N LYS A 891 -38.26 16.74 -40.18
CA LYS A 891 -37.77 17.97 -40.82
C LYS A 891 -37.23 17.65 -42.20
N HIS A 892 -37.95 18.09 -43.23
CA HIS A 892 -37.54 17.93 -44.63
C HIS A 892 -36.59 19.05 -45.03
N MET A 893 -35.39 18.69 -45.48
CA MET A 893 -34.36 19.63 -45.93
C MET A 893 -33.92 19.27 -47.34
N THR A 894 -33.96 20.25 -48.23
CA THR A 894 -33.27 20.16 -49.52
C THR A 894 -31.83 20.58 -49.28
N LEU A 895 -30.88 19.74 -49.69
CA LEU A 895 -29.47 20.05 -49.50
C LEU A 895 -28.98 21.02 -50.58
N PRO A 896 -28.05 21.93 -50.25
CA PRO A 896 -27.46 22.82 -51.24
C PRO A 896 -26.80 22.00 -52.37
N ILE A 897 -26.82 22.53 -53.61
CA ILE A 897 -26.49 21.80 -54.85
C ILE A 897 -25.04 21.28 -54.79
N GLY A 898 -24.87 20.03 -54.35
CA GLY A 898 -23.58 19.37 -54.15
C GLY A 898 -23.12 18.46 -55.30
N GLY A 899 -23.76 18.55 -56.47
CA GLY A 899 -23.44 17.70 -57.62
C GLY A 899 -23.43 16.18 -57.33
N PHE A 900 -22.92 15.40 -58.27
CA PHE A 900 -22.64 13.98 -58.05
C PHE A 900 -21.21 13.79 -57.51
N ASN A 901 -21.06 13.23 -56.31
CA ASN A 901 -19.79 12.92 -55.66
C ASN A 901 -19.70 11.42 -55.29
N ASN A 902 -18.57 10.95 -54.75
CA ASN A 902 -18.39 9.52 -54.45
C ASN A 902 -18.84 9.12 -53.02
N GLU A 903 -19.23 10.08 -52.20
CA GLU A 903 -19.37 9.92 -50.75
C GLU A 903 -20.84 9.88 -50.31
N GLY A 904 -21.65 10.85 -50.78
CA GLY A 904 -23.05 10.99 -50.40
C GLY A 904 -23.27 11.30 -48.92
N ARG A 905 -22.40 12.12 -48.30
CA ARG A 905 -22.48 12.45 -46.87
C ARG A 905 -23.57 13.47 -46.55
N VAL A 906 -23.94 13.50 -45.29
CA VAL A 906 -24.75 14.54 -44.66
C VAL A 906 -24.05 14.96 -43.38
N ILE A 907 -23.83 16.26 -43.23
CA ILE A 907 -23.31 16.88 -42.01
C ILE A 907 -24.39 17.78 -41.40
N ILE A 908 -24.50 17.74 -40.08
CA ILE A 908 -25.43 18.55 -39.30
C ILE A 908 -24.60 19.34 -38.29
N VAL A 909 -24.81 20.66 -38.24
CA VAL A 909 -24.11 21.56 -37.34
C VAL A 909 -25.12 22.35 -36.52
N THR A 910 -24.88 22.49 -35.23
CA THR A 910 -25.66 23.37 -34.35
C THR A 910 -24.74 24.29 -33.57
N ASP A 911 -25.06 25.57 -33.54
CA ASP A 911 -24.32 26.63 -32.83
C ASP A 911 -25.23 27.57 -32.04
N GLU A 912 -26.54 27.50 -32.27
CA GLU A 912 -27.57 28.14 -31.44
C GLU A 912 -27.72 27.43 -30.07
N PRO A 913 -28.09 28.15 -29.00
CA PRO A 913 -28.22 27.62 -27.64
C PRO A 913 -29.56 26.91 -27.43
N TYR A 914 -29.96 26.05 -28.38
CA TYR A 914 -31.18 25.25 -28.29
C TYR A 914 -30.85 23.75 -28.23
N PRO A 915 -31.70 22.92 -27.59
CA PRO A 915 -31.57 21.48 -27.67
C PRO A 915 -31.68 21.01 -29.12
N PHE A 916 -30.98 19.92 -29.45
CA PHE A 916 -31.08 19.25 -30.73
C PHE A 916 -30.97 17.73 -30.52
N ASN A 917 -32.09 17.02 -30.61
CA ASN A 917 -32.16 15.56 -30.42
C ASN A 917 -32.54 14.89 -31.76
N LEU A 918 -31.54 14.26 -32.38
CA LEU A 918 -31.68 13.57 -33.66
C LEU A 918 -31.96 12.08 -33.43
N LEU A 919 -33.15 11.64 -33.83
CA LEU A 919 -33.60 10.27 -33.66
C LEU A 919 -33.20 9.38 -34.85
N ALA A 920 -33.28 9.91 -36.07
CA ALA A 920 -32.94 9.20 -37.30
C ALA A 920 -32.68 10.18 -38.45
N VAL A 921 -31.96 9.69 -39.47
CA VAL A 921 -31.76 10.43 -40.73
C VAL A 921 -32.17 9.57 -41.91
N VAL A 922 -32.98 10.12 -42.81
CA VAL A 922 -33.29 9.51 -44.11
C VAL A 922 -32.61 10.33 -45.20
N ARG A 923 -31.77 9.69 -46.00
CA ARG A 923 -31.09 10.30 -47.14
C ARG A 923 -31.80 9.91 -48.43
N GLU A 924 -32.19 10.89 -49.24
CA GLU A 924 -32.70 10.65 -50.58
C GLU A 924 -31.53 10.61 -51.58
N VAL A 925 -31.16 9.39 -51.99
CA VAL A 925 -29.96 9.11 -52.78
C VAL A 925 -30.34 8.90 -54.25
N SER A 926 -29.71 9.66 -55.14
CA SER A 926 -29.72 9.41 -56.58
C SER A 926 -28.35 8.91 -57.04
N PHE A 927 -28.32 7.88 -57.88
CA PHE A 927 -27.07 7.31 -58.40
C PHE A 927 -26.75 7.88 -59.78
N GLY A 928 -25.52 8.36 -59.94
CA GLY A 928 -25.02 8.92 -61.19
C GLY A 928 -24.33 7.84 -62.01
N GLY A 929 -24.90 7.54 -63.17
CA GLY A 929 -24.42 6.58 -64.16
C GLY A 929 -25.18 6.74 -65.46
#